data_AF-A0A9W6ULR4-F1
#
_entry.id   AF-A0A9W6ULR4-F1
#
_cell.length_a   1.000
_cell.length_b   1.000
_cell.length_c   1.000
_cell.angle_alpha   90.00
_cell.angle_beta   90.00
_cell.angle_gamma   90.00
#
_symmetry.space_group_name_H-M   'P 1'
#
loop_
_entity.id
_entity.type
_entity.pdbx_description
1 polymer ?
#
loop_
_entity_poly.entity_id
_entity_poly.type
_entity_poly.pdbx_seq_one_letter_code
_entity_poly.pdbx_strand_id
1 'polypeptide(L)'
;MSAMDSNAEQQHSTTTASTDYAHGQLARAFATALSHPDPATRSRADARAGRWRAVLAGMLDGSLRIGSRTPVAGLPAWVTPEVERGGFATGRACAEGPLQPYEVAACRAAGIPEGRAELFAYSLTEAGLAGLWALLDSGRYRVTVPEEAALLTVAWLVRVGEQSAALQLVGVLAPFAARLRFTPPPGDSAGAAHDAVHRRSVGDAVTALASRRPNRSVESQREALTVWLPFSDELLAHWLEATEDGQPLDADPGPEWRRRGAELLLRYRTLAAAHPLCGKHRRHGTNLAVLRSALETAATGEPLNPRLRGLLRAAVDGMVRKRGLPGSETHSALRATQAEQAALPSHHAIAQVLLSRLAVLGQGDGLADPDAVLMPVTAAEAAESGVPAGAAVPAALFKPVLAATSAPVETLVERGLVPSAEVLAELAPQLAAAAEAGAHADPALRGLVSAGHRAFAGRRSLLLLDYAHQVRAEELPWVRAVGPYRSGDPAAQQSGLAALRRLGELAVGTFPGTILPNPLISELAGLARRADSALPFTEELAADIFMGGFTPKFAAAAGIAAGLLEGTLYERYFGIDYAGVWALAQRAEEDRERSVVAREFSELCRRRAGSPARRGSVAANGTVIEQAQILTTHNLAVLAGPVGVVPTGGWSAAALGAFTTARRLVALAERLPRPLPVVKNAAFAWRQLVFHLSLCPPQEQAAVLAEIERDHPPRLAPAVAGLQLATAGGGVEPDGADGRRFLGWTVGPHWLLRR
;
A
#
# COMPACT_ATOMS: atom_id res chain seq x y z
N MET A 1 -53.11 -30.67 31.31
CA MET A 1 -51.73 -30.99 31.75
C MET A 1 -50.91 -31.30 30.51
N SER A 2 -49.69 -30.75 30.47
CA SER A 2 -48.72 -30.70 29.37
C SER A 2 -48.99 -29.67 28.28
N ALA A 3 -48.22 -28.58 28.36
CA ALA A 3 -48.22 -27.45 27.46
C ALA A 3 -47.19 -27.68 26.33
N MET A 4 -47.57 -27.28 25.12
CA MET A 4 -46.76 -27.26 23.90
C MET A 4 -45.67 -26.20 23.98
N ASP A 5 -44.44 -26.58 23.64
CA ASP A 5 -43.28 -25.71 23.53
C ASP A 5 -43.21 -25.10 22.12
N SER A 6 -43.66 -23.85 22.00
CA SER A 6 -43.54 -23.03 20.80
C SER A 6 -42.19 -22.33 20.80
N ASN A 7 -41.15 -22.99 20.29
CA ASN A 7 -39.82 -22.39 20.18
C ASN A 7 -39.11 -22.74 18.86
N ALA A 8 -39.87 -22.75 17.77
CA ALA A 8 -39.40 -23.04 16.42
C ALA A 8 -39.77 -21.91 15.45
N GLU A 9 -39.37 -20.65 15.74
CA GLU A 9 -39.53 -19.55 14.78
C GLU A 9 -38.64 -18.33 15.15
N GLN A 10 -37.31 -18.52 15.16
CA GLN A 10 -36.34 -17.41 15.05
C GLN A 10 -35.22 -17.79 14.08
N GLN A 11 -35.59 -18.18 12.86
CA GLN A 11 -34.64 -18.17 11.74
C GLN A 11 -34.33 -16.71 11.41
N HIS A 12 -33.13 -16.25 11.79
CA HIS A 12 -32.60 -15.00 11.28
C HIS A 12 -32.45 -15.14 9.76
N SER A 13 -33.18 -14.35 8.98
CA SER A 13 -33.00 -14.27 7.53
C SER A 13 -31.54 -13.92 7.24
N THR A 14 -30.78 -14.86 6.66
CA THR A 14 -29.39 -14.63 6.27
C THR A 14 -29.33 -13.50 5.25
N THR A 15 -28.61 -12.43 5.57
CA THR A 15 -28.47 -11.29 4.68
C THR A 15 -27.51 -11.67 3.56
N THR A 16 -28.00 -11.85 2.34
CA THR A 16 -27.14 -12.11 1.18
C THR A 16 -26.66 -10.79 0.56
N ALA A 17 -25.38 -10.70 0.20
CA ALA A 17 -24.83 -9.52 -0.46
C ALA A 17 -25.49 -9.29 -1.84
N SER A 18 -25.84 -8.03 -2.15
CA SER A 18 -26.38 -7.67 -3.47
C SER A 18 -25.38 -7.93 -4.60
N THR A 19 -25.88 -8.42 -5.74
CA THR A 19 -25.11 -8.62 -6.97
C THR A 19 -24.72 -7.32 -7.68
N ASP A 20 -25.32 -6.19 -7.33
CA ASP A 20 -25.14 -4.90 -8.03
C ASP A 20 -23.69 -4.41 -8.01
N TYR A 21 -23.01 -4.58 -6.87
CA TYR A 21 -21.60 -4.21 -6.75
C TYR A 21 -20.73 -5.03 -7.70
N ALA A 22 -20.93 -6.35 -7.74
CA ALA A 22 -20.18 -7.26 -8.60
C ALA A 22 -20.43 -6.95 -10.10
N HIS A 23 -21.68 -6.69 -10.49
CA HIS A 23 -22.02 -6.22 -11.83
C HIS A 23 -21.32 -4.89 -12.18
N GLY A 24 -21.33 -3.92 -11.28
CA GLY A 24 -20.65 -2.63 -11.47
C GLY A 24 -19.14 -2.78 -11.64
N GLN A 25 -18.49 -3.66 -10.87
CA GLN A 25 -17.06 -3.94 -11.03
C GLN A 25 -16.74 -4.65 -12.36
N LEU A 26 -17.60 -5.58 -12.78
CA LEU A 26 -17.48 -6.25 -14.08
C LEU A 26 -17.56 -5.24 -15.23
N ALA A 27 -18.55 -4.35 -15.22
CA ALA A 27 -18.72 -3.31 -16.24
C ALA A 27 -17.49 -2.39 -16.34
N ARG A 28 -16.93 -1.98 -15.20
CA ARG A 28 -15.70 -1.16 -15.16
C ARG A 28 -14.48 -1.90 -15.71
N ALA A 29 -14.35 -3.18 -15.39
CA ALA A 29 -13.26 -4.02 -15.89
C ALA A 29 -13.36 -4.17 -17.42
N PHE A 30 -14.55 -4.44 -17.96
CA PHE A 30 -14.79 -4.50 -19.40
C PHE A 30 -14.48 -3.18 -20.11
N ALA A 31 -14.97 -2.05 -19.59
CA ALA A 31 -14.67 -0.73 -20.18
C ALA A 31 -13.16 -0.47 -20.26
N THR A 32 -12.42 -0.84 -19.21
CA THR A 32 -10.95 -0.69 -19.18
C THR A 32 -10.27 -1.65 -20.17
N ALA A 33 -10.72 -2.90 -20.26
CA ALA A 33 -10.18 -3.89 -21.17
C ALA A 33 -10.33 -3.48 -22.65
N LEU A 34 -11.40 -2.75 -22.99
CA LEU A 34 -11.67 -2.29 -24.36
C LEU A 34 -10.93 -1.00 -24.73
N SER A 35 -10.84 -0.04 -23.80
CA SER A 35 -10.47 1.34 -24.14
C SER A 35 -9.09 1.81 -23.67
N HIS A 36 -8.41 1.05 -22.78
CA HIS A 36 -7.18 1.55 -22.19
C HIS A 36 -6.00 1.55 -23.20
N PRO A 37 -5.20 2.63 -23.30
CA PRO A 37 -4.13 2.73 -24.30
C PRO A 37 -3.01 1.70 -24.11
N ASP A 38 -2.66 1.37 -22.87
CA ASP A 38 -1.64 0.37 -22.54
C ASP A 38 -2.16 -1.09 -22.68
N PRO A 39 -1.57 -1.93 -23.55
CA PRO A 39 -1.94 -3.34 -23.71
C PRO A 39 -1.84 -4.18 -22.43
N ALA A 40 -0.83 -3.94 -21.58
CA ALA A 40 -0.67 -4.71 -20.34
C ALA A 40 -1.82 -4.42 -19.37
N THR A 41 -2.26 -3.17 -19.31
CA THR A 41 -3.43 -2.77 -18.52
C THR A 41 -4.74 -3.35 -19.08
N ARG A 42 -4.89 -3.45 -20.41
CA ARG A 42 -6.04 -4.15 -21.02
C ARG A 42 -6.08 -5.63 -20.63
N SER A 43 -4.95 -6.33 -20.74
CA SER A 43 -4.86 -7.75 -20.35
C SER A 43 -5.20 -7.98 -18.87
N ARG A 44 -4.69 -7.13 -17.96
CA ARG A 44 -5.04 -7.20 -16.52
C ARG A 44 -6.53 -6.92 -16.27
N ALA A 45 -7.13 -6.01 -17.02
CA ALA A 45 -8.54 -5.69 -16.91
C ALA A 45 -9.43 -6.84 -17.42
N ASP A 46 -9.03 -7.52 -18.49
CA ASP A 46 -9.73 -8.70 -19.01
C ASP A 46 -9.70 -9.88 -18.03
N ALA A 47 -8.52 -10.17 -17.45
CA ALA A 47 -8.41 -11.18 -16.40
C ALA A 47 -9.30 -10.85 -15.18
N ARG A 48 -9.40 -9.56 -14.82
CA ARG A 48 -10.31 -9.10 -13.75
C ARG A 48 -11.77 -9.26 -14.13
N ALA A 49 -12.16 -9.00 -15.38
CA ALA A 49 -13.51 -9.24 -15.88
C ALA A 49 -13.86 -10.74 -15.86
N GLY A 50 -12.89 -11.62 -16.14
CA GLY A 50 -13.03 -13.07 -15.97
C GLY A 50 -13.37 -13.45 -14.53
N ARG A 51 -12.63 -12.92 -13.54
CA ARG A 51 -12.88 -13.20 -12.12
C ARG A 51 -14.24 -12.68 -11.64
N TRP A 52 -14.64 -11.47 -12.03
CA TRP A 52 -15.98 -10.96 -11.67
C TRP A 52 -17.12 -11.75 -12.33
N ARG A 53 -16.92 -12.30 -13.54
CA ARG A 53 -17.87 -13.25 -14.14
C ARG A 53 -17.99 -14.53 -13.31
N ALA A 54 -16.86 -15.08 -12.86
CA ALA A 54 -16.86 -16.27 -11.99
C ALA A 54 -17.58 -16.01 -10.65
N VAL A 55 -17.36 -14.83 -10.04
CA VAL A 55 -18.08 -14.40 -8.83
C VAL A 55 -19.59 -14.40 -9.06
N LEU A 56 -20.07 -13.75 -10.13
CA LEU A 56 -21.50 -13.68 -10.43
C LEU A 56 -22.10 -15.06 -10.73
N ALA A 57 -21.41 -15.89 -11.53
CA ALA A 57 -21.86 -17.25 -11.83
C ALA A 57 -21.97 -18.09 -10.54
N GLY A 58 -20.96 -18.05 -9.68
CA GLY A 58 -20.97 -18.80 -8.43
C GLY A 58 -22.01 -18.31 -7.42
N MET A 59 -22.34 -17.02 -7.42
CA MET A 59 -23.46 -16.49 -6.63
C MET A 59 -24.81 -17.01 -7.15
N LEU A 60 -24.96 -17.14 -8.47
CA LEU A 60 -26.19 -17.61 -9.11
C LEU A 60 -26.41 -19.12 -8.95
N ASP A 61 -25.36 -19.93 -9.04
CA ASP A 61 -25.44 -21.40 -8.92
C ASP A 61 -25.34 -21.91 -7.46
N GLY A 62 -25.07 -21.01 -6.50
CA GLY A 62 -25.01 -21.31 -5.07
C GLY A 62 -23.68 -21.91 -4.60
N SER A 63 -22.68 -22.06 -5.49
CA SER A 63 -21.32 -22.45 -5.11
C SER A 63 -20.58 -21.36 -4.31
N LEU A 64 -21.04 -20.11 -4.41
CA LEU A 64 -20.56 -18.97 -3.62
C LEU A 64 -21.64 -18.41 -2.69
N ARG A 65 -21.30 -18.34 -1.39
CA ARG A 65 -22.11 -17.69 -0.34
C ARG A 65 -21.39 -16.45 0.20
N ILE A 66 -21.47 -15.35 -0.54
CA ILE A 66 -20.86 -14.07 -0.14
C ILE A 66 -21.52 -13.55 1.15
N GLY A 67 -20.70 -13.07 2.11
CA GLY A 67 -21.14 -12.72 3.46
C GLY A 67 -20.83 -13.79 4.51
N SER A 68 -20.38 -14.98 4.09
CA SER A 68 -20.02 -16.09 4.97
C SER A 68 -18.51 -16.21 5.23
N ARG A 69 -18.16 -16.80 6.38
CA ARG A 69 -16.77 -17.20 6.72
C ARG A 69 -16.26 -18.35 5.85
N THR A 70 -17.17 -19.15 5.29
CA THR A 70 -16.87 -20.25 4.34
C THR A 70 -17.61 -19.95 3.03
N PRO A 71 -17.14 -18.96 2.25
CA PRO A 71 -17.89 -18.46 1.11
C PRO A 71 -17.86 -19.40 -0.09
N VAL A 72 -16.94 -20.38 -0.14
CA VAL A 72 -16.80 -21.33 -1.25
C VAL A 72 -17.26 -22.71 -0.81
N ALA A 73 -18.21 -23.30 -1.53
CA ALA A 73 -18.69 -24.64 -1.26
C ALA A 73 -17.55 -25.68 -1.28
N GLY A 74 -17.56 -26.59 -0.30
CA GLY A 74 -16.56 -27.66 -0.19
C GLY A 74 -15.17 -27.23 0.30
N LEU A 75 -14.94 -25.94 0.56
CA LEU A 75 -13.71 -25.47 1.20
C LEU A 75 -13.96 -25.19 2.69
N PRO A 76 -13.14 -25.76 3.60
CA PRO A 76 -13.25 -25.49 5.03
C PRO A 76 -12.75 -24.07 5.35
N ALA A 77 -13.13 -23.55 6.51
CA ALA A 77 -12.82 -22.18 6.92
C ALA A 77 -11.31 -21.87 6.96
N TRP A 78 -10.45 -22.87 7.19
CA TRP A 78 -9.01 -22.67 7.25
C TRP A 78 -8.35 -22.48 5.87
N VAL A 79 -9.04 -22.80 4.78
CA VAL A 79 -8.52 -22.57 3.42
C VAL A 79 -8.65 -21.10 3.08
N THR A 80 -7.56 -20.51 2.60
CA THR A 80 -7.45 -19.12 2.17
C THR A 80 -8.11 -18.96 0.80
N PRO A 81 -9.29 -18.30 0.70
CA PRO A 81 -9.91 -18.06 -0.59
C PRO A 81 -9.17 -16.99 -1.38
N GLU A 82 -9.20 -17.08 -2.71
CA GLU A 82 -8.86 -15.95 -3.57
C GLU A 82 -10.01 -14.93 -3.50
N VAL A 83 -9.65 -13.67 -3.22
CA VAL A 83 -10.62 -12.61 -2.92
C VAL A 83 -10.38 -11.36 -3.77
N GLU A 84 -11.44 -10.87 -4.40
CA GLU A 84 -11.46 -9.62 -5.15
C GLU A 84 -11.72 -8.41 -4.27
N ARG A 85 -11.50 -7.21 -4.84
CA ARG A 85 -11.78 -5.95 -4.14
C ARG A 85 -13.22 -5.94 -3.61
N GLY A 86 -13.37 -5.53 -2.35
CA GLY A 86 -14.66 -5.52 -1.65
C GLY A 86 -14.94 -6.80 -0.86
N GLY A 87 -14.00 -7.77 -0.82
CA GLY A 87 -14.14 -8.96 0.02
C GLY A 87 -14.89 -10.13 -0.64
N PHE A 88 -15.04 -10.11 -1.96
CA PHE A 88 -15.78 -11.14 -2.70
C PHE A 88 -14.85 -12.31 -3.05
N ALA A 89 -15.15 -13.51 -2.54
CA ALA A 89 -14.43 -14.72 -2.91
C ALA A 89 -14.69 -15.09 -4.39
N THR A 90 -13.66 -15.56 -5.10
CA THR A 90 -13.74 -15.90 -6.54
C THR A 90 -14.19 -17.33 -6.83
N GLY A 91 -14.29 -18.17 -5.79
CA GLY A 91 -14.62 -19.60 -5.91
C GLY A 91 -13.41 -20.53 -5.87
N ARG A 92 -12.19 -19.98 -5.76
CA ARG A 92 -10.94 -20.73 -5.72
C ARG A 92 -10.16 -20.46 -4.44
N ALA A 93 -9.25 -21.37 -4.08
CA ALA A 93 -8.27 -21.13 -3.02
C ALA A 93 -7.01 -20.45 -3.56
N CYS A 94 -6.32 -19.67 -2.73
CA CYS A 94 -5.03 -19.07 -3.10
C CYS A 94 -3.92 -20.13 -3.32
N ALA A 95 -4.01 -21.26 -2.59
CA ALA A 95 -3.11 -22.40 -2.73
C ALA A 95 -3.49 -23.36 -3.88
N GLU A 96 -4.54 -23.05 -4.63
CA GLU A 96 -5.00 -23.86 -5.76
C GLU A 96 -4.42 -23.36 -7.10
N GLY A 97 -4.36 -24.24 -8.10
CA GLY A 97 -3.97 -23.92 -9.47
C GLY A 97 -3.00 -24.93 -10.05
N PRO A 98 -2.47 -24.65 -11.26
CA PRO A 98 -1.44 -25.47 -11.90
C PRO A 98 -0.22 -25.65 -10.99
N LEU A 99 0.50 -26.75 -11.18
CA LEU A 99 1.78 -26.97 -10.50
C LEU A 99 2.73 -25.81 -10.81
N GLN A 100 3.34 -25.27 -9.76
CA GLN A 100 4.37 -24.25 -9.86
C GLN A 100 5.68 -24.88 -10.39
N PRO A 101 6.58 -24.08 -11.01
CA PRO A 101 7.84 -24.60 -11.53
C PRO A 101 8.68 -25.38 -10.51
N TYR A 102 8.64 -24.98 -9.23
CA TYR A 102 9.36 -25.67 -8.17
C TYR A 102 8.67 -26.99 -7.74
N GLU A 103 7.33 -27.09 -7.81
CA GLU A 103 6.60 -28.34 -7.55
C GLU A 103 6.94 -29.37 -8.63
N VAL A 104 7.01 -28.93 -9.89
CA VAL A 104 7.42 -29.75 -11.04
C VAL A 104 8.87 -30.23 -10.86
N ALA A 105 9.78 -29.33 -10.48
CA ALA A 105 11.17 -29.68 -10.22
C ALA A 105 11.30 -30.69 -9.07
N ALA A 106 10.50 -30.54 -8.01
CA ALA A 106 10.46 -31.47 -6.88
C ALA A 106 9.97 -32.86 -7.30
N CYS A 107 8.91 -32.94 -8.12
CA CYS A 107 8.41 -34.22 -8.63
C CYS A 107 9.48 -34.94 -9.46
N ARG A 108 10.17 -34.21 -10.35
CA ARG A 108 11.25 -34.76 -11.19
C ARG A 108 12.44 -35.24 -10.36
N ALA A 109 12.86 -34.46 -9.38
CA ALA A 109 13.95 -34.83 -8.48
C ALA A 109 13.62 -36.08 -7.64
N ALA A 110 12.35 -36.23 -7.25
CA ALA A 110 11.85 -37.39 -6.51
C ALA A 110 11.56 -38.62 -7.38
N GLY A 111 11.59 -38.50 -8.71
CA GLY A 111 11.25 -39.59 -9.63
C GLY A 111 9.78 -40.01 -9.58
N ILE A 112 8.87 -39.09 -9.22
CA ILE A 112 7.42 -39.34 -9.12
C ILE A 112 6.66 -38.65 -10.26
N PRO A 113 5.43 -39.07 -10.59
CA PRO A 113 4.58 -38.36 -11.55
C PRO A 113 4.35 -36.90 -11.14
N GLU A 114 4.24 -36.01 -12.14
CA GLU A 114 3.95 -34.60 -11.92
C GLU A 114 2.49 -34.43 -11.46
N GLY A 115 2.28 -34.50 -10.14
CA GLY A 115 0.97 -34.35 -9.53
C GLY A 115 1.06 -34.00 -8.06
N ARG A 116 0.10 -33.21 -7.59
CA ARG A 116 0.15 -32.66 -6.22
C ARG A 116 -0.16 -33.71 -5.16
N ALA A 117 -1.00 -34.69 -5.48
CA ALA A 117 -1.28 -35.82 -4.60
C ALA A 117 -0.03 -36.70 -4.41
N GLU A 118 0.70 -36.95 -5.50
CA GLU A 118 1.94 -37.71 -5.53
C GLU A 118 3.04 -36.99 -4.75
N LEU A 119 3.19 -35.68 -4.96
CA LEU A 119 4.15 -34.86 -4.20
C LEU A 119 3.80 -34.82 -2.71
N PHE A 120 2.51 -34.72 -2.36
CA PHE A 120 2.06 -34.79 -0.96
C PHE A 120 2.40 -36.14 -0.33
N ALA A 121 2.10 -37.25 -1.01
CA ALA A 121 2.42 -38.59 -0.53
C ALA A 121 3.94 -38.81 -0.39
N TYR A 122 4.72 -38.39 -1.38
CA TYR A 122 6.18 -38.44 -1.34
C TYR A 122 6.74 -37.65 -0.15
N SER A 123 6.18 -36.47 0.13
CA SER A 123 6.59 -35.61 1.24
C SER A 123 6.43 -36.26 2.63
N LEU A 124 5.60 -37.29 2.74
CA LEU A 124 5.37 -38.07 3.98
C LEU A 124 6.25 -39.33 4.08
N THR A 125 7.07 -39.62 3.06
CA THR A 125 8.09 -40.69 3.13
C THR A 125 9.31 -40.23 3.93
N GLU A 126 10.19 -41.15 4.32
CA GLU A 126 11.45 -40.80 5.00
C GLU A 126 12.30 -39.83 4.17
N ALA A 127 12.42 -40.06 2.86
CA ALA A 127 13.15 -39.17 1.96
C ALA A 127 12.49 -37.78 1.83
N GLY A 128 11.16 -37.74 1.76
CA GLY A 128 10.39 -36.49 1.73
C GLY A 128 10.55 -35.68 3.02
N LEU A 129 10.44 -36.34 4.18
CA LEU A 129 10.63 -35.74 5.49
C LEU A 129 12.06 -35.20 5.66
N ALA A 130 13.08 -35.93 5.20
CA ALA A 130 14.47 -35.46 5.20
C ALA A 130 14.63 -34.16 4.38
N GLY A 131 13.96 -34.04 3.24
CA GLY A 131 13.93 -32.80 2.45
C GLY A 131 13.25 -31.64 3.19
N LEU A 132 12.10 -31.88 3.83
CA LEU A 132 11.40 -30.88 4.63
C LEU A 132 12.21 -30.44 5.85
N TRP A 133 12.94 -31.37 6.47
CA TRP A 133 13.88 -31.09 7.54
C TRP A 133 15.04 -30.19 7.10
N ALA A 134 15.62 -30.42 5.93
CA ALA A 134 16.65 -29.54 5.39
C ALA A 134 16.14 -28.11 5.14
N LEU A 135 14.87 -27.95 4.73
CA LEU A 135 14.24 -26.63 4.61
C LEU A 135 14.08 -25.98 5.99
N LEU A 136 13.61 -26.71 6.99
CA LEU A 136 13.48 -26.22 8.37
C LEU A 136 14.82 -25.77 8.94
N ASP A 137 15.88 -26.56 8.75
CA ASP A 137 17.21 -26.29 9.32
C ASP A 137 17.91 -25.12 8.62
N SER A 138 17.76 -25.01 7.30
CA SER A 138 18.34 -23.91 6.54
C SER A 138 17.55 -22.60 6.65
N GLY A 139 16.25 -22.68 6.97
CA GLY A 139 15.33 -21.53 6.90
C GLY A 139 15.08 -21.02 5.48
N ARG A 140 15.58 -21.70 4.44
CA ARG A 140 15.56 -21.26 3.04
C ARG A 140 14.27 -21.68 2.34
N TYR A 141 13.15 -21.20 2.84
CA TYR A 141 11.82 -21.38 2.25
C TYR A 141 10.99 -20.10 2.38
N ARG A 142 9.94 -19.99 1.56
CA ARG A 142 8.99 -18.88 1.65
C ARG A 142 7.58 -19.41 1.75
N VAL A 143 6.86 -18.97 2.79
CA VAL A 143 5.41 -19.21 2.91
C VAL A 143 4.72 -17.99 2.31
N THR A 144 4.13 -18.15 1.14
CA THR A 144 3.40 -17.13 0.38
C THR A 144 1.90 -17.19 0.65
N VAL A 145 1.39 -18.39 0.95
CA VAL A 145 0.02 -18.63 1.43
C VAL A 145 0.09 -19.52 2.68
N PRO A 146 -0.80 -19.35 3.67
CA PRO A 146 -0.73 -20.06 4.94
C PRO A 146 -0.59 -21.59 4.82
N GLU A 147 -1.27 -22.19 3.84
CA GLU A 147 -1.29 -23.63 3.59
C GLU A 147 0.09 -24.21 3.33
N GLU A 148 1.03 -23.44 2.77
CA GLU A 148 2.40 -23.90 2.49
C GLU A 148 3.21 -24.17 3.76
N ALA A 149 2.77 -23.71 4.92
CA ALA A 149 3.40 -24.04 6.20
C ALA A 149 3.04 -25.46 6.68
N ALA A 150 1.96 -26.06 6.16
CA ALA A 150 1.34 -27.24 6.76
C ALA A 150 2.25 -28.48 6.76
N LEU A 151 2.90 -28.82 5.65
CA LEU A 151 3.79 -30.00 5.60
C LEU A 151 5.11 -29.77 6.34
N LEU A 152 5.62 -28.53 6.41
CA LEU A 152 6.75 -28.23 7.28
C LEU A 152 6.37 -28.42 8.76
N THR A 153 5.14 -28.07 9.16
CA THR A 153 4.64 -28.36 10.51
C THR A 153 4.53 -29.86 10.76
N VAL A 154 4.02 -30.65 9.80
CA VAL A 154 4.00 -32.12 9.89
C VAL A 154 5.42 -32.66 10.09
N ALA A 155 6.38 -32.24 9.28
CA ALA A 155 7.76 -32.68 9.38
C ALA A 155 8.38 -32.31 10.73
N TRP A 156 8.11 -31.10 11.23
CA TRP A 156 8.56 -30.67 12.56
C TRP A 156 7.95 -31.53 13.68
N LEU A 157 6.65 -31.81 13.64
CA LEU A 157 5.98 -32.67 14.63
C LEU A 157 6.58 -34.08 14.64
N VAL A 158 6.83 -34.67 13.47
CA VAL A 158 7.50 -35.99 13.36
C VAL A 158 8.90 -35.93 13.98
N ARG A 159 9.66 -34.85 13.72
CA ARG A 159 11.02 -34.67 14.26
C ARG A 159 11.05 -34.64 15.79
N VAL A 160 10.08 -33.99 16.42
CA VAL A 160 10.00 -33.88 17.89
C VAL A 160 9.30 -35.07 18.55
N GLY A 161 8.94 -36.12 17.78
CA GLY A 161 8.35 -37.35 18.30
C GLY A 161 6.82 -37.34 18.39
N GLU A 162 6.16 -36.33 17.85
CA GLU A 162 4.73 -36.03 18.06
C GLU A 162 3.87 -36.62 16.94
N GLN A 163 3.99 -37.94 16.80
CA GLN A 163 3.39 -38.72 15.70
C GLN A 163 1.86 -38.60 15.67
N SER A 164 1.20 -38.62 16.82
CA SER A 164 -0.26 -38.50 16.90
C SER A 164 -0.76 -37.16 16.36
N ALA A 165 -0.10 -36.06 16.74
CA ALA A 165 -0.43 -34.73 16.24
C ALA A 165 -0.15 -34.60 14.73
N ALA A 166 0.97 -35.17 14.26
CA ALA A 166 1.30 -35.21 12.84
C ALA A 166 0.26 -35.98 12.02
N LEU A 167 -0.17 -37.18 12.46
CA LEU A 167 -1.17 -37.99 11.80
C LEU A 167 -2.56 -37.31 11.78
N GLN A 168 -2.96 -36.68 12.88
CA GLN A 168 -4.19 -35.90 12.92
C GLN A 168 -4.16 -34.75 11.91
N LEU A 169 -3.05 -34.01 11.85
CA LEU A 169 -2.88 -32.93 10.89
C LEU A 169 -2.92 -33.46 9.44
N VAL A 170 -2.22 -34.55 9.14
CA VAL A 170 -2.30 -35.21 7.82
C VAL A 170 -3.73 -35.62 7.47
N GLY A 171 -4.50 -36.14 8.42
CA GLY A 171 -5.91 -36.49 8.21
C GLY A 171 -6.79 -35.29 7.82
N VAL A 172 -6.49 -34.09 8.31
CA VAL A 172 -7.17 -32.85 7.92
C VAL A 172 -6.75 -32.39 6.51
N LEU A 173 -5.49 -32.58 6.14
CA LEU A 173 -4.91 -32.09 4.87
C LEU A 173 -5.17 -33.02 3.69
N ALA A 174 -5.13 -34.34 3.91
CA ALA A 174 -5.18 -35.36 2.87
C ALA A 174 -6.38 -35.24 1.91
N PRO A 175 -7.61 -34.90 2.34
CA PRO A 175 -8.73 -34.69 1.42
C PRO A 175 -8.50 -33.61 0.37
N PHE A 176 -7.55 -32.71 0.60
CA PHE A 176 -7.23 -31.58 -0.28
C PHE A 176 -5.88 -31.71 -0.97
N ALA A 177 -5.15 -32.82 -0.79
CA ALA A 177 -3.78 -33.03 -1.29
C ALA A 177 -3.65 -32.90 -2.83
N ALA A 178 -4.66 -33.34 -3.58
CA ALA A 178 -4.67 -33.18 -5.04
C ALA A 178 -4.90 -31.74 -5.50
N ARG A 179 -5.50 -30.90 -4.63
CA ARG A 179 -6.02 -29.57 -4.98
C ARG A 179 -5.15 -28.43 -4.46
N LEU A 180 -4.66 -28.51 -3.22
CA LEU A 180 -4.01 -27.41 -2.51
C LEU A 180 -2.52 -27.66 -2.30
N ARG A 181 -1.73 -26.61 -2.51
CA ARG A 181 -0.28 -26.59 -2.28
C ARG A 181 0.05 -26.51 -0.79
N PHE A 182 0.72 -27.54 -0.27
CA PHE A 182 1.09 -27.65 1.15
C PHE A 182 2.60 -27.60 1.43
N THR A 183 3.43 -27.58 0.38
CA THR A 183 4.88 -27.36 0.48
C THR A 183 5.23 -25.95 0.03
N PRO A 184 6.17 -25.25 0.68
CA PRO A 184 6.58 -23.92 0.26
C PRO A 184 7.60 -23.95 -0.90
N PRO A 185 7.68 -22.90 -1.72
CA PRO A 185 8.83 -22.69 -2.59
C PRO A 185 10.12 -22.48 -1.80
N PRO A 186 11.29 -22.89 -2.33
CA PRO A 186 12.58 -22.55 -1.75
C PRO A 186 12.80 -21.02 -1.74
N GLY A 187 13.57 -20.56 -0.77
CA GLY A 187 13.90 -19.16 -0.52
C GLY A 187 15.40 -18.87 -0.63
N ASP A 188 15.74 -17.61 -0.90
CA ASP A 188 17.13 -17.19 -1.16
C ASP A 188 17.93 -16.87 0.13
N SER A 189 17.25 -16.69 1.27
CA SER A 189 17.86 -16.25 2.53
C SER A 189 17.19 -16.86 3.76
N ALA A 190 17.94 -16.90 4.86
CA ALA A 190 17.49 -17.39 6.17
C ALA A 190 16.87 -16.26 7.01
N GLY A 191 15.82 -15.60 6.51
CA GLY A 191 15.00 -14.63 7.27
C GLY A 191 15.71 -13.33 7.74
N ALA A 192 14.90 -12.31 8.07
CA ALA A 192 15.39 -11.01 8.53
C ALA A 192 15.66 -10.97 10.05
N ALA A 193 16.49 -10.01 10.49
CA ALA A 193 16.79 -9.74 11.89
C ALA A 193 15.51 -9.43 12.71
N HIS A 194 15.48 -9.88 13.98
CA HIS A 194 14.27 -9.90 14.82
C HIS A 194 13.60 -8.54 15.11
N ASP A 195 14.31 -7.41 14.95
CA ASP A 195 13.79 -6.06 15.27
C ASP A 195 13.77 -5.10 14.06
N ALA A 196 14.04 -5.61 12.86
CA ALA A 196 14.02 -4.79 11.65
C ALA A 196 12.79 -5.15 10.78
N VAL A 197 12.08 -4.12 10.34
CA VAL A 197 10.97 -4.26 9.39
C VAL A 197 11.29 -3.52 8.10
N HIS A 198 10.68 -3.95 7.02
CA HIS A 198 10.79 -3.28 5.72
C HIS A 198 9.43 -3.26 5.02
N ARG A 199 9.11 -2.13 4.38
CA ARG A 199 7.83 -1.97 3.68
C ARG A 199 7.82 -2.73 2.34
N ARG A 200 8.96 -2.77 1.67
CA ARG A 200 9.18 -3.41 0.38
C ARG A 200 10.39 -4.30 0.48
N SER A 201 10.39 -5.41 -0.25
CA SER A 201 11.61 -6.20 -0.37
C SER A 201 12.55 -5.59 -1.41
N VAL A 202 13.78 -6.07 -1.45
CA VAL A 202 14.72 -5.80 -2.54
C VAL A 202 14.11 -6.16 -3.90
N GLY A 203 13.40 -7.29 -4.01
CA GLY A 203 12.72 -7.71 -5.24
C GLY A 203 11.62 -6.74 -5.71
N ASP A 204 10.90 -6.12 -4.77
CA ASP A 204 9.93 -5.05 -5.07
C ASP A 204 10.64 -3.80 -5.62
N ALA A 205 11.78 -3.42 -5.04
CA ALA A 205 12.60 -2.31 -5.52
C ALA A 205 13.15 -2.58 -6.93
N VAL A 206 13.66 -3.79 -7.17
CA VAL A 206 14.11 -4.27 -8.49
C VAL A 206 12.98 -4.18 -9.50
N THR A 207 11.80 -4.69 -9.17
CA THR A 207 10.62 -4.63 -10.06
C THR A 207 10.24 -3.18 -10.38
N ALA A 208 10.23 -2.31 -9.37
CA ALA A 208 9.92 -0.89 -9.55
C ALA A 208 10.95 -0.17 -10.44
N LEU A 209 12.24 -0.46 -10.28
CA LEU A 209 13.32 0.10 -11.10
C LEU A 209 13.28 -0.45 -12.53
N ALA A 210 13.12 -1.76 -12.70
CA ALA A 210 13.06 -2.43 -14.00
C ALA A 210 11.85 -1.98 -14.85
N SER A 211 10.76 -1.57 -14.21
CA SER A 211 9.59 -1.01 -14.90
C SER A 211 9.86 0.34 -15.60
N ARG A 212 10.96 1.02 -15.25
CA ARG A 212 11.30 2.34 -15.80
C ARG A 212 11.92 2.20 -17.19
N ARG A 213 11.27 2.83 -18.16
CA ARG A 213 11.72 2.86 -19.56
C ARG A 213 12.59 4.08 -19.84
N PRO A 214 13.46 4.03 -20.86
CA PRO A 214 14.13 5.22 -21.38
C PRO A 214 13.09 6.31 -21.70
N ASN A 215 13.37 7.55 -21.25
CA ASN A 215 12.50 8.67 -21.59
C ASN A 215 12.78 9.07 -23.03
N ARG A 216 11.84 8.74 -23.93
CA ARG A 216 11.99 9.01 -25.36
C ARG A 216 12.33 10.48 -25.66
N SER A 217 11.77 11.43 -24.93
CA SER A 217 12.07 12.85 -25.15
C SER A 217 13.52 13.20 -24.81
N VAL A 218 14.07 12.62 -23.74
CA VAL A 218 15.47 12.81 -23.34
C VAL A 218 16.40 12.14 -24.34
N GLU A 219 16.08 10.91 -24.78
CA GLU A 219 16.89 10.21 -25.78
C GLU A 219 16.83 10.92 -27.15
N SER A 220 15.67 11.41 -27.57
CA SER A 220 15.53 12.25 -28.77
C SER A 220 16.33 13.54 -28.67
N GLN A 221 16.39 14.16 -27.48
CA GLN A 221 17.22 15.35 -27.25
C GLN A 221 18.71 15.01 -27.33
N ARG A 222 19.16 13.92 -26.68
CA ARG A 222 20.55 13.47 -26.74
C ARG A 222 20.98 13.25 -28.19
N GLU A 223 20.19 12.51 -28.96
CA GLU A 223 20.44 12.30 -30.39
C GLU A 223 20.47 13.62 -31.18
N ALA A 224 19.60 14.59 -30.84
CA ALA A 224 19.65 15.90 -31.45
C ALA A 224 20.98 16.63 -31.17
N LEU A 225 21.47 16.59 -29.93
CA LEU A 225 22.69 17.27 -29.52
C LEU A 225 23.96 16.60 -30.04
N THR A 226 24.01 15.26 -30.08
CA THR A 226 25.22 14.50 -30.45
C THR A 226 25.35 14.23 -31.94
N VAL A 227 24.23 14.14 -32.66
CA VAL A 227 24.22 13.77 -34.08
C VAL A 227 23.75 14.94 -34.94
N TRP A 228 22.53 15.40 -34.71
CA TRP A 228 21.86 16.29 -35.66
C TRP A 228 22.36 17.73 -35.62
N LEU A 229 22.75 18.23 -34.46
CA LEU A 229 23.30 19.57 -34.34
C LEU A 229 24.73 19.67 -34.91
N PRO A 230 25.66 18.75 -34.64
CA PRO A 230 26.97 18.74 -35.31
C PRO A 230 26.84 18.60 -36.83
N PHE A 231 26.02 17.67 -37.32
CA PHE A 231 25.77 17.52 -38.76
C PHE A 231 25.14 18.78 -39.37
N SER A 232 24.23 19.44 -38.64
CA SER A 232 23.65 20.71 -39.06
C SER A 232 24.69 21.83 -39.21
N ASP A 233 25.79 21.78 -38.46
CA ASP A 233 26.84 22.77 -38.54
C ASP A 233 27.85 22.45 -39.65
N GLU A 234 28.15 21.17 -39.90
CA GLU A 234 28.90 20.74 -41.08
C GLU A 234 28.21 21.21 -42.37
N LEU A 235 26.88 21.03 -42.43
CA LEU A 235 26.07 21.45 -43.57
C LEU A 235 26.03 22.99 -43.70
N LEU A 236 25.99 23.71 -42.59
CA LEU A 236 26.07 25.17 -42.58
C LEU A 236 27.44 25.65 -43.07
N ALA A 237 28.53 25.05 -42.58
CA ALA A 237 29.89 25.38 -43.00
C ALA A 237 30.07 25.16 -44.51
N HIS A 238 29.57 24.05 -45.04
CA HIS A 238 29.60 23.75 -46.48
C HIS A 238 28.86 24.81 -47.32
N TRP A 239 27.73 25.32 -46.83
CA TRP A 239 26.99 26.41 -47.48
C TRP A 239 27.71 27.75 -47.38
N LEU A 240 28.39 28.04 -46.27
CA LEU A 240 29.17 29.26 -46.07
C LEU A 240 30.42 29.31 -46.98
N GLU A 241 31.02 28.16 -47.31
CA GLU A 241 32.11 28.07 -48.31
C GLU A 241 31.66 28.47 -49.73
N ALA A 242 30.38 28.30 -50.04
CA ALA A 242 29.77 28.70 -51.30
C ALA A 242 29.05 30.05 -51.19
N THR A 243 29.61 30.99 -50.41
CA THR A 243 29.11 32.36 -50.27
C THR A 243 30.21 33.40 -50.49
N GLU A 244 29.86 34.50 -51.15
CA GLU A 244 30.65 35.74 -51.16
C GLU A 244 29.95 36.73 -50.21
N ASP A 245 30.67 37.28 -49.22
CA ASP A 245 30.10 38.12 -48.14
C ASP A 245 28.88 37.52 -47.40
N GLY A 246 28.84 36.19 -47.24
CA GLY A 246 27.74 35.49 -46.56
C GLY A 246 26.45 35.32 -47.38
N GLN A 247 26.47 35.67 -48.67
CA GLN A 247 25.35 35.43 -49.61
C GLN A 247 25.55 34.12 -50.40
N PRO A 248 24.58 33.18 -50.44
CA PRO A 248 24.67 31.99 -51.28
C PRO A 248 24.91 32.37 -52.74
N LEU A 249 26.01 31.87 -53.32
CA LEU A 249 26.52 32.26 -54.63
C LEU A 249 25.43 32.25 -55.72
N ASP A 250 25.42 33.31 -56.54
CA ASP A 250 24.78 33.33 -57.86
C ASP A 250 25.65 32.62 -58.93
N ALA A 251 26.89 32.24 -58.59
CA ALA A 251 27.84 31.51 -59.45
C ALA A 251 27.92 30.02 -59.11
N ASP A 252 28.26 29.19 -60.11
CA ASP A 252 28.49 27.74 -59.93
C ASP A 252 29.69 27.51 -58.97
N PRO A 253 29.51 26.89 -57.79
CA PRO A 253 30.58 26.64 -56.81
C PRO A 253 31.58 25.55 -57.26
N GLY A 254 31.40 24.99 -58.46
CA GLY A 254 32.34 24.08 -59.10
C GLY A 254 32.12 22.59 -58.76
N PRO A 255 32.77 21.68 -59.51
CA PRO A 255 32.55 20.24 -59.39
C PRO A 255 32.99 19.66 -58.04
N GLU A 256 34.03 20.22 -57.43
CA GLU A 256 34.58 19.73 -56.16
C GLU A 256 33.68 20.05 -54.95
N TRP A 257 33.04 21.23 -54.95
CA TRP A 257 32.04 21.55 -53.94
C TRP A 257 30.84 20.60 -54.04
N ARG A 258 30.34 20.34 -55.26
CA ARG A 258 29.25 19.38 -55.49
C ARG A 258 29.58 17.98 -55.01
N ARG A 259 30.81 17.50 -55.23
CA ARG A 259 31.27 16.19 -54.76
C ARG A 259 31.19 16.08 -53.24
N ARG A 260 31.74 17.05 -52.50
CA ARG A 260 31.66 17.10 -51.03
C ARG A 260 30.22 17.24 -50.54
N GLY A 261 29.38 17.98 -51.25
CA GLY A 261 27.95 18.07 -50.97
C GLY A 261 27.23 16.72 -51.11
N ALA A 262 27.53 15.95 -52.16
CA ALA A 262 26.98 14.60 -52.35
C ALA A 262 27.43 13.62 -51.24
N GLU A 263 28.68 13.73 -50.76
CA GLU A 263 29.18 12.96 -49.62
C GLU A 263 28.43 13.30 -48.31
N LEU A 264 28.15 14.58 -48.06
CA LEU A 264 27.34 15.01 -46.90
C LEU A 264 25.90 14.46 -46.99
N LEU A 265 25.31 14.40 -48.18
CA LEU A 265 23.97 13.80 -48.38
C LEU A 265 23.98 12.29 -48.13
N LEU A 266 25.04 11.58 -48.51
CA LEU A 266 25.19 10.15 -48.20
C LEU A 266 25.35 9.94 -46.68
N ARG A 267 26.14 10.77 -46.02
CA ARG A 267 26.30 10.76 -44.56
C ARG A 267 24.98 11.04 -43.85
N TYR A 268 24.18 12.00 -44.33
CA TYR A 268 22.83 12.23 -43.82
C TYR A 268 21.97 10.97 -43.86
N ARG A 269 21.95 10.24 -44.98
CA ARG A 269 21.15 9.01 -45.11
C ARG A 269 21.60 7.95 -44.11
N THR A 270 22.91 7.81 -43.92
CA THR A 270 23.49 6.89 -42.92
C THR A 270 23.07 7.27 -41.50
N LEU A 271 23.21 8.56 -41.14
CA LEU A 271 22.80 9.06 -39.82
C LEU A 271 21.28 8.91 -39.60
N ALA A 272 20.46 9.20 -40.61
CA ALA A 272 19.00 9.09 -40.52
C ALA A 272 18.52 7.64 -40.33
N ALA A 273 19.26 6.66 -40.85
CA ALA A 273 18.98 5.25 -40.64
C ALA A 273 19.41 4.78 -39.24
N ALA A 274 20.59 5.22 -38.77
CA ALA A 274 21.14 4.84 -37.48
C ALA A 274 20.50 5.56 -36.28
N HIS A 275 19.94 6.76 -36.48
CA HIS A 275 19.48 7.66 -35.43
C HIS A 275 18.01 8.08 -35.67
N PRO A 276 17.04 7.22 -35.32
CA PRO A 276 15.63 7.43 -35.66
C PRO A 276 14.83 8.24 -34.63
N LEU A 277 15.39 8.54 -33.45
CA LEU A 277 14.62 9.07 -32.31
C LEU A 277 14.27 10.55 -32.48
N CYS A 278 15.13 11.36 -33.08
CA CYS A 278 14.89 12.77 -33.33
C CYS A 278 14.32 12.99 -34.72
N GLY A 279 13.01 13.16 -34.86
CA GLY A 279 12.37 13.40 -36.16
C GLY A 279 12.50 14.82 -36.71
N LYS A 280 13.13 15.76 -36.00
CA LYS A 280 13.09 17.20 -36.34
C LYS A 280 13.73 17.49 -37.70
N HIS A 281 14.79 16.79 -38.07
CA HIS A 281 15.50 16.93 -39.34
C HIS A 281 14.65 16.57 -40.59
N ARG A 282 13.54 15.84 -40.41
CA ARG A 282 12.60 15.47 -41.49
C ARG A 282 11.47 16.48 -41.69
N ARG A 283 11.23 17.36 -40.71
CA ARG A 283 10.09 18.29 -40.75
C ARG A 283 10.37 19.42 -41.73
N HIS A 284 9.48 19.58 -42.71
CA HIS A 284 9.54 20.69 -43.67
C HIS A 284 9.60 22.04 -42.96
N GLY A 285 10.43 22.95 -43.48
CA GLY A 285 10.62 24.30 -42.93
C GLY A 285 11.58 24.40 -41.74
N THR A 286 12.11 23.28 -41.21
CA THR A 286 13.22 23.37 -40.25
C THR A 286 14.53 23.71 -40.97
N ASN A 287 15.43 24.46 -40.33
CA ASN A 287 16.66 24.93 -40.97
C ASN A 287 17.47 23.77 -41.58
N LEU A 288 17.63 22.65 -40.85
CA LEU A 288 18.33 21.48 -41.37
C LEU A 288 17.65 20.86 -42.60
N ALA A 289 16.32 20.76 -42.61
CA ALA A 289 15.60 20.25 -43.78
C ALA A 289 15.74 21.17 -45.00
N VAL A 290 15.75 22.50 -44.77
CA VAL A 290 15.94 23.51 -45.82
C VAL A 290 17.36 23.44 -46.41
N LEU A 291 18.40 23.44 -45.57
CA LEU A 291 19.79 23.36 -46.01
C LEU A 291 20.05 22.05 -46.79
N ARG A 292 19.47 20.93 -46.35
CA ARG A 292 19.60 19.63 -47.01
C ARG A 292 18.89 19.62 -48.36
N SER A 293 17.64 20.05 -48.43
CA SER A 293 16.88 20.01 -49.68
C SER A 293 17.39 21.01 -50.72
N ALA A 294 17.96 22.13 -50.29
CA ALA A 294 18.74 22.98 -51.19
C ALA A 294 19.99 22.25 -51.72
N LEU A 295 20.69 21.48 -50.87
CA LEU A 295 21.89 20.77 -51.29
C LEU A 295 21.58 19.61 -52.23
N GLU A 296 20.45 18.92 -52.02
CA GLU A 296 19.91 17.88 -52.93
C GLU A 296 19.73 18.44 -54.35
N THR A 297 19.16 19.64 -54.50
CA THR A 297 19.04 20.31 -55.81
C THR A 297 20.40 20.76 -56.34
N ALA A 298 21.19 21.48 -55.55
CA ALA A 298 22.47 22.04 -56.00
C ALA A 298 23.52 20.97 -56.40
N ALA A 299 23.52 19.82 -55.74
CA ALA A 299 24.43 18.71 -56.04
C ALA A 299 24.19 18.09 -57.42
N THR A 300 22.98 18.23 -57.98
CA THR A 300 22.64 17.75 -59.34
C THR A 300 23.04 18.73 -60.45
N GLY A 301 23.53 19.93 -60.08
CA GLY A 301 23.81 21.02 -61.02
C GLY A 301 22.58 21.83 -61.42
N GLU A 302 21.41 21.55 -60.86
CA GLU A 302 20.19 22.32 -61.08
C GLU A 302 20.19 23.65 -60.29
N PRO A 303 19.69 24.75 -60.88
CA PRO A 303 19.58 26.02 -60.19
C PRO A 303 18.49 26.00 -59.10
N LEU A 304 18.77 26.60 -57.95
CA LEU A 304 17.79 26.73 -56.86
C LEU A 304 16.64 27.67 -57.26
N ASN A 305 15.41 27.19 -57.10
CA ASN A 305 14.22 28.04 -57.30
C ASN A 305 14.18 29.22 -56.31
N PRO A 306 13.51 30.34 -56.64
CA PRO A 306 13.54 31.56 -55.82
C PRO A 306 13.04 31.37 -54.38
N ARG A 307 12.02 30.52 -54.19
CA ARG A 307 11.45 30.24 -52.87
C ARG A 307 12.43 29.49 -51.96
N LEU A 308 13.05 28.43 -52.47
CA LEU A 308 14.02 27.62 -51.72
C LEU A 308 15.27 28.43 -51.42
N ARG A 309 15.69 29.31 -52.34
CA ARG A 309 16.78 30.27 -52.13
C ARG A 309 16.49 31.23 -50.98
N GLY A 310 15.30 31.83 -50.93
CA GLY A 310 14.89 32.71 -49.84
C GLY A 310 14.84 32.00 -48.48
N LEU A 311 14.34 30.76 -48.46
CA LEU A 311 14.34 29.92 -47.25
C LEU A 311 15.75 29.56 -46.80
N LEU A 312 16.65 29.22 -47.73
CA LEU A 312 18.05 28.92 -47.44
C LEU A 312 18.75 30.11 -46.79
N ARG A 313 18.60 31.31 -47.36
CA ARG A 313 19.16 32.56 -46.78
C ARG A 313 18.66 32.79 -45.36
N ALA A 314 17.34 32.76 -45.15
CA ALA A 314 16.75 32.94 -43.82
C ALA A 314 17.23 31.88 -42.81
N ALA A 315 17.43 30.63 -43.25
CA ALA A 315 17.91 29.54 -42.41
C ALA A 315 19.38 29.71 -42.01
N VAL A 316 20.25 30.08 -42.96
CA VAL A 316 21.69 30.37 -42.75
C VAL A 316 21.84 31.56 -41.79
N ASP A 317 21.21 32.70 -42.09
CA ASP A 317 21.27 33.91 -41.25
C ASP A 317 20.76 33.63 -39.84
N GLY A 318 19.65 32.89 -39.73
CA GLY A 318 19.06 32.50 -38.46
C GLY A 318 19.96 31.57 -37.65
N MET A 319 20.72 30.68 -38.30
CA MET A 319 21.67 29.79 -37.62
C MET A 319 22.91 30.54 -37.15
N VAL A 320 23.52 31.36 -38.01
CA VAL A 320 24.71 32.16 -37.66
C VAL A 320 24.39 33.13 -36.53
N ARG A 321 23.27 33.86 -36.61
CA ARG A 321 22.83 34.79 -35.55
C ARG A 321 22.60 34.09 -34.22
N LYS A 322 22.06 32.87 -34.23
CA LYS A 322 21.68 32.13 -33.02
C LYS A 322 22.84 31.34 -32.41
N ARG A 323 23.77 30.83 -33.22
CA ARG A 323 24.80 29.86 -32.81
C ARG A 323 26.22 30.41 -32.91
N GLY A 324 26.43 31.53 -33.59
CA GLY A 324 27.75 31.98 -34.05
C GLY A 324 28.15 31.34 -35.38
N LEU A 325 29.19 31.89 -36.02
CA LEU A 325 29.82 31.27 -37.20
C LEU A 325 30.44 29.92 -36.79
N PRO A 326 30.26 28.84 -37.58
CA PRO A 326 30.95 27.57 -37.32
C PRO A 326 32.46 27.79 -37.14
N GLY A 327 33.02 27.26 -36.05
CA GLY A 327 34.44 27.42 -35.71
C GLY A 327 34.79 28.70 -34.93
N SER A 328 33.85 29.62 -34.71
CA SER A 328 34.06 30.76 -33.80
C SER A 328 34.10 30.31 -32.33
N GLU A 329 34.65 31.15 -31.45
CA GLU A 329 34.67 30.90 -30.01
C GLU A 329 33.26 30.70 -29.43
N THR A 330 32.30 31.55 -29.82
CA THR A 330 30.90 31.46 -29.39
C THR A 330 30.25 30.14 -29.81
N HIS A 331 30.52 29.69 -31.04
CA HIS A 331 30.01 28.42 -31.55
C HIS A 331 30.65 27.22 -30.83
N SER A 332 31.96 27.26 -30.61
CA SER A 332 32.71 26.22 -29.93
C SER A 332 32.27 26.08 -28.47
N ALA A 333 32.09 27.19 -27.75
CA ALA A 333 31.57 27.20 -26.38
C ALA A 333 30.14 26.62 -26.31
N LEU A 334 29.25 27.00 -27.24
CA LEU A 334 27.90 26.43 -27.32
C LEU A 334 27.92 24.91 -27.54
N ARG A 335 28.83 24.41 -28.39
CA ARG A 335 28.99 22.98 -28.65
C ARG A 335 29.53 22.24 -27.45
N ALA A 336 30.50 22.82 -26.74
CA ALA A 336 31.03 22.25 -25.51
C ALA A 336 29.92 22.06 -24.46
N THR A 337 29.13 23.10 -24.16
CA THR A 337 28.01 22.99 -23.20
C THR A 337 26.97 21.95 -23.63
N GLN A 338 26.66 21.85 -24.93
CA GLN A 338 25.70 20.88 -25.43
C GLN A 338 26.24 19.44 -25.42
N ALA A 339 27.54 19.26 -25.66
CA ALA A 339 28.22 17.98 -25.52
C ALA A 339 28.24 17.52 -24.05
N GLU A 340 28.55 18.43 -23.12
CA GLU A 340 28.46 18.18 -21.67
C GLU A 340 27.04 17.74 -21.26
N GLN A 341 26.02 18.46 -21.72
CA GLN A 341 24.63 18.10 -21.44
C GLN A 341 24.25 16.72 -22.02
N ALA A 342 24.72 16.39 -23.22
CA ALA A 342 24.42 15.13 -23.87
C ALA A 342 25.16 13.94 -23.25
N ALA A 343 26.36 14.18 -22.69
CA ALA A 343 27.19 13.21 -21.99
C ALA A 343 26.62 12.81 -20.62
N LEU A 344 25.70 13.59 -20.05
CA LEU A 344 25.01 13.20 -18.82
C LEU A 344 24.28 11.87 -19.00
N PRO A 345 24.48 10.90 -18.09
CA PRO A 345 23.83 9.60 -18.18
C PRO A 345 22.31 9.72 -18.03
N SER A 346 21.57 8.85 -18.71
CA SER A 346 20.12 8.80 -18.53
C SER A 346 19.77 8.18 -17.17
N HIS A 347 18.65 8.58 -16.59
CA HIS A 347 18.14 7.92 -15.38
C HIS A 347 17.92 6.41 -15.60
N HIS A 348 17.62 6.00 -16.83
CA HIS A 348 17.49 4.58 -17.15
C HIS A 348 18.83 3.85 -17.08
N ALA A 349 19.92 4.46 -17.59
CA ALA A 349 21.26 3.89 -17.48
C ALA A 349 21.70 3.76 -16.02
N ILE A 350 21.49 4.79 -15.20
CA ILE A 350 21.77 4.72 -13.75
C ILE A 350 20.89 3.66 -13.07
N ALA A 351 19.62 3.52 -13.47
CA ALA A 351 18.75 2.47 -12.94
C ALA A 351 19.28 1.06 -13.24
N GLN A 352 19.94 0.82 -14.38
CA GLN A 352 20.58 -0.47 -14.67
C GLN A 352 21.73 -0.77 -13.72
N VAL A 353 22.55 0.24 -13.38
CA VAL A 353 23.60 0.08 -12.35
C VAL A 353 22.99 -0.32 -11.00
N LEU A 354 21.91 0.35 -10.58
CA LEU A 354 21.21 0.00 -9.34
C LEU A 354 20.61 -1.41 -9.38
N LEU A 355 20.08 -1.85 -10.53
CA LEU A 355 19.57 -3.21 -10.69
C LEU A 355 20.67 -4.26 -10.50
N SER A 356 21.86 -4.03 -11.06
CA SER A 356 23.03 -4.90 -10.85
C SER A 356 23.44 -4.96 -9.38
N ARG A 357 23.46 -3.82 -8.67
CA ARG A 357 23.74 -3.77 -7.22
C ARG A 357 22.74 -4.58 -6.40
N LEU A 358 21.46 -4.50 -6.74
CA LEU A 358 20.39 -5.17 -6.01
C LEU A 358 20.27 -6.67 -6.36
N ALA A 359 20.75 -7.10 -7.54
CA ALA A 359 20.60 -8.48 -8.01
C ALA A 359 21.35 -9.51 -7.16
N VAL A 360 22.41 -9.10 -6.47
CA VAL A 360 23.22 -9.97 -5.60
C VAL A 360 22.69 -10.08 -4.16
N LEU A 361 21.64 -9.32 -3.83
CA LEU A 361 21.03 -9.30 -2.51
C LEU A 361 19.84 -10.26 -2.42
N GLY A 362 19.44 -10.64 -1.19
CA GLY A 362 18.26 -11.47 -0.94
C GLY A 362 16.98 -10.77 -1.41
N GLN A 363 16.34 -11.27 -2.47
CA GLN A 363 15.19 -10.61 -3.10
C GLN A 363 13.94 -10.58 -2.22
N GLY A 364 13.87 -11.48 -1.24
CA GLY A 364 12.79 -11.57 -0.25
C GLY A 364 12.99 -10.69 0.99
N ASP A 365 14.17 -10.07 1.15
CA ASP A 365 14.54 -9.33 2.35
C ASP A 365 14.43 -7.81 2.17
N GLY A 366 14.54 -7.09 3.28
CA GLY A 366 14.76 -5.65 3.29
C GLY A 366 16.25 -5.30 3.11
N LEU A 367 16.49 -4.05 2.73
CA LEU A 367 17.80 -3.48 2.47
C LEU A 367 18.35 -2.82 3.75
N ALA A 368 19.36 -3.43 4.37
CA ALA A 368 19.94 -2.91 5.62
C ALA A 368 20.71 -1.59 5.41
N ASP A 369 21.48 -1.50 4.32
CA ASP A 369 22.27 -0.31 3.97
C ASP A 369 21.83 0.25 2.61
N PRO A 370 20.81 1.15 2.59
CA PRO A 370 20.39 1.79 1.36
C PRO A 370 21.44 2.77 0.81
N ASP A 371 22.33 3.31 1.65
CA ASP A 371 23.31 4.32 1.24
C ASP A 371 24.43 3.68 0.41
N ALA A 372 24.83 2.45 0.75
CA ALA A 372 25.73 1.65 -0.10
C ALA A 372 25.15 1.39 -1.51
N VAL A 373 23.82 1.27 -1.64
CA VAL A 373 23.17 1.13 -2.96
C VAL A 373 23.02 2.47 -3.67
N LEU A 374 22.86 3.57 -2.93
CA LEU A 374 22.63 4.92 -3.49
C LEU A 374 23.91 5.73 -3.70
N MET A 375 25.09 5.17 -3.39
CA MET A 375 26.37 5.82 -3.64
C MET A 375 26.59 6.15 -5.13
N PRO A 376 27.42 7.16 -5.47
CA PRO A 376 27.77 7.43 -6.86
C PRO A 376 28.32 6.20 -7.61
N VAL A 377 28.24 6.22 -8.95
CA VAL A 377 28.76 5.13 -9.80
C VAL A 377 30.27 4.96 -9.58
N THR A 378 30.70 3.73 -9.30
CA THR A 378 32.12 3.41 -9.06
C THR A 378 32.90 3.29 -10.38
N ALA A 379 34.23 3.30 -10.31
CA ALA A 379 35.08 3.12 -11.49
C ALA A 379 34.88 1.74 -12.16
N ALA A 380 34.64 0.68 -11.38
CA ALA A 380 34.39 -0.66 -11.91
C ALA A 380 33.06 -0.72 -12.68
N GLU A 381 31.98 -0.18 -12.07
CA GLU A 381 30.67 -0.12 -12.72
C GLU A 381 30.67 0.76 -13.97
N ALA A 382 31.48 1.82 -13.99
CA ALA A 382 31.63 2.67 -15.16
C ALA A 382 32.21 1.91 -16.36
N ALA A 383 33.18 1.02 -16.11
CA ALA A 383 33.78 0.18 -17.14
C ALA A 383 32.77 -0.83 -17.74
N GLU A 384 31.82 -1.32 -16.96
CA GLU A 384 30.82 -2.30 -17.39
C GLU A 384 29.56 -1.67 -18.02
N SER A 385 29.08 -0.56 -17.45
CA SER A 385 27.79 0.03 -17.82
C SER A 385 27.89 1.18 -18.84
N GLY A 386 29.07 1.75 -19.04
CA GLY A 386 29.28 2.95 -19.84
C GLY A 386 28.76 4.24 -19.19
N VAL A 387 28.30 4.19 -17.93
CA VAL A 387 27.94 5.37 -17.14
C VAL A 387 29.20 5.97 -16.52
N PRO A 388 29.44 7.30 -16.60
CA PRO A 388 30.64 7.91 -16.03
C PRO A 388 30.81 7.64 -14.52
N ALA A 389 32.04 7.34 -14.11
CA ALA A 389 32.38 7.22 -12.70
C ALA A 389 32.11 8.54 -11.96
N GLY A 390 31.60 8.44 -10.73
CA GLY A 390 31.17 9.59 -9.93
C GLY A 390 29.78 10.13 -10.28
N ALA A 391 29.08 9.56 -11.27
CA ALA A 391 27.70 9.95 -11.56
C ALA A 391 26.80 9.72 -10.33
N ALA A 392 26.18 10.80 -9.84
CA ALA A 392 25.28 10.75 -8.69
C ALA A 392 23.96 10.07 -9.06
N VAL A 393 23.37 9.35 -8.10
CA VAL A 393 22.04 8.75 -8.28
C VAL A 393 20.98 9.87 -8.23
N PRO A 394 20.10 9.99 -9.24
CA PRO A 394 19.02 10.96 -9.23
C PRO A 394 18.00 10.69 -8.11
N ALA A 395 17.50 11.75 -7.46
CA ALA A 395 16.49 11.66 -6.40
C ALA A 395 15.23 10.86 -6.82
N ALA A 396 14.87 10.90 -8.10
CA ALA A 396 13.76 10.12 -8.64
C ALA A 396 13.96 8.60 -8.46
N LEU A 397 15.20 8.11 -8.39
CA LEU A 397 15.56 6.70 -8.19
C LEU A 397 15.71 6.31 -6.71
N PHE A 398 15.70 7.28 -5.78
CA PHE A 398 15.83 7.00 -4.35
C PHE A 398 14.63 6.25 -3.81
N LYS A 399 13.42 6.69 -4.19
CA LYS A 399 12.18 6.21 -3.58
C LYS A 399 12.02 4.67 -3.64
N PRO A 400 12.24 3.98 -4.77
CA PRO A 400 12.21 2.51 -4.79
C PRO A 400 13.22 1.85 -3.84
N VAL A 401 14.44 2.38 -3.76
CA VAL A 401 15.52 1.82 -2.92
C VAL A 401 15.25 2.09 -1.43
N LEU A 402 14.94 3.33 -1.07
CA LEU A 402 14.62 3.72 0.31
C LEU A 402 13.37 3.02 0.84
N ALA A 403 12.39 2.72 -0.03
CA ALA A 403 11.21 1.96 0.38
C ALA A 403 11.54 0.51 0.79
N ALA A 404 12.69 -0.01 0.37
CA ALA A 404 13.18 -1.32 0.79
C ALA A 404 13.99 -1.29 2.09
N THR A 405 14.25 -0.11 2.68
CA THR A 405 15.06 0.01 3.91
C THR A 405 14.52 -0.89 5.01
N SER A 406 15.43 -1.68 5.60
CA SER A 406 15.17 -2.52 6.77
C SER A 406 15.73 -1.84 8.02
N ALA A 407 14.85 -1.42 8.92
CA ALA A 407 15.22 -0.73 10.16
C ALA A 407 14.14 -0.92 11.23
N PRO A 408 14.38 -0.55 12.50
CA PRO A 408 13.32 -0.39 13.48
C PRO A 408 12.19 0.50 12.96
N VAL A 409 10.95 0.19 13.31
CA VAL A 409 9.77 0.89 12.75
C VAL A 409 9.78 2.39 13.08
N GLU A 410 10.29 2.78 14.24
CA GLU A 410 10.48 4.17 14.67
C GLU A 410 11.40 4.91 13.71
N THR A 411 12.53 4.30 13.34
CA THR A 411 13.47 4.87 12.38
C THR A 411 12.83 5.05 11.00
N LEU A 412 11.96 4.13 10.57
CA LEU A 412 11.22 4.28 9.31
C LEU A 412 10.17 5.41 9.39
N VAL A 413 9.54 5.60 10.55
CA VAL A 413 8.62 6.71 10.82
C VAL A 413 9.36 8.05 10.78
N GLU A 414 10.47 8.17 11.51
CA GLU A 414 11.31 9.37 11.56
C GLU A 414 11.84 9.77 10.18
N ARG A 415 12.20 8.78 9.34
CA ARG A 415 12.64 8.99 7.96
C ARG A 415 11.49 9.27 6.98
N GLY A 416 10.24 9.29 7.44
CA GLY A 416 9.05 9.53 6.59
C GLY A 416 8.72 8.39 5.63
N LEU A 417 9.23 7.18 5.87
CA LEU A 417 8.97 5.98 5.07
C LEU A 417 7.65 5.28 5.45
N VAL A 418 7.11 5.59 6.63
CA VAL A 418 5.78 5.19 7.12
C VAL A 418 4.88 6.43 7.21
N PRO A 419 4.31 6.91 6.08
CA PRO A 419 3.59 8.17 6.04
C PRO A 419 2.15 8.11 6.58
N SER A 420 1.63 6.93 6.91
CA SER A 420 0.26 6.77 7.38
C SER A 420 0.07 5.51 8.24
N ALA A 421 -1.03 5.46 9.00
CA ALA A 421 -1.38 4.30 9.81
C ALA A 421 -1.67 3.05 8.94
N GLU A 422 -2.12 3.20 7.70
CA GLU A 422 -2.26 2.08 6.76
C GLU A 422 -0.91 1.47 6.40
N VAL A 423 0.14 2.30 6.24
CA VAL A 423 1.49 1.79 6.03
C VAL A 423 2.04 1.14 7.30
N LEU A 424 1.74 1.69 8.49
CA LEU A 424 2.05 1.00 9.75
C LEU A 424 1.35 -0.37 9.82
N ALA A 425 0.09 -0.45 9.37
CA ALA A 425 -0.66 -1.70 9.31
C ALA A 425 -0.04 -2.73 8.33
N GLU A 426 0.60 -2.29 7.25
CA GLU A 426 1.39 -3.16 6.36
C GLU A 426 2.63 -3.76 7.07
N LEU A 427 3.19 -3.06 8.06
CA LEU A 427 4.38 -3.48 8.80
C LEU A 427 4.09 -4.26 10.08
N ALA A 428 2.94 -4.01 10.73
CA ALA A 428 2.56 -4.63 12.00
C ALA A 428 2.67 -6.17 12.02
N PRO A 429 2.33 -6.90 10.94
CA PRO A 429 2.51 -8.36 10.90
C PRO A 429 3.96 -8.81 11.06
N GLN A 430 4.95 -8.03 10.64
CA GLN A 430 6.37 -8.40 10.79
C GLN A 430 6.79 -8.34 12.27
N LEU A 431 6.34 -7.30 13.00
CA LEU A 431 6.58 -7.18 14.44
C LEU A 431 5.81 -8.25 15.24
N ALA A 432 4.55 -8.49 14.87
CA ALA A 432 3.74 -9.52 15.52
C ALA A 432 4.28 -10.93 15.26
N ALA A 433 4.76 -11.22 14.04
CA ALA A 433 5.42 -12.48 13.71
C ALA A 433 6.72 -12.68 14.50
N ALA A 434 7.51 -11.62 14.69
CA ALA A 434 8.74 -11.69 15.48
C ALA A 434 8.46 -11.98 16.97
N ALA A 435 7.45 -11.32 17.55
CA ALA A 435 7.01 -11.58 18.92
C ALA A 435 6.45 -13.01 19.08
N GLU A 436 5.65 -13.48 18.11
CA GLU A 436 5.10 -14.84 18.14
C GLU A 436 6.20 -15.90 18.00
N ALA A 437 7.14 -15.70 17.08
CA ALA A 437 8.30 -16.56 16.92
C ALA A 437 9.16 -16.59 18.20
N GLY A 438 9.32 -15.47 18.89
CA GLY A 438 10.05 -15.40 20.17
C GLY A 438 9.47 -16.30 21.26
N ALA A 439 8.20 -16.72 21.14
CA ALA A 439 7.53 -17.59 22.09
C ALA A 439 7.78 -19.09 21.87
N HIS A 440 8.68 -19.48 20.96
CA HIS A 440 9.05 -20.87 20.72
C HIS A 440 10.55 -21.07 20.93
N ALA A 441 10.93 -22.15 21.62
CA ALA A 441 12.34 -22.43 21.92
C ALA A 441 13.11 -22.96 20.69
N ASP A 442 12.47 -23.81 19.89
CA ASP A 442 13.06 -24.43 18.70
C ASP A 442 13.24 -23.41 17.57
N PRO A 443 14.49 -23.14 17.10
CA PRO A 443 14.76 -22.18 16.04
C PRO A 443 14.04 -22.45 14.71
N ALA A 444 13.87 -23.71 14.33
CA ALA A 444 13.17 -24.10 13.11
C ALA A 444 11.67 -23.79 13.23
N LEU A 445 11.07 -24.05 14.40
CA LEU A 445 9.68 -23.70 14.66
C LEU A 445 9.49 -22.17 14.68
N ARG A 446 10.44 -21.40 15.24
CA ARG A 446 10.39 -19.93 15.21
C ARG A 446 10.30 -19.40 13.78
N GLY A 447 11.16 -19.90 12.89
CA GLY A 447 11.17 -19.54 11.48
C GLY A 447 9.83 -19.86 10.81
N LEU A 448 9.30 -21.05 11.07
CA LEU A 448 8.05 -21.53 10.46
C LEU A 448 6.83 -20.71 10.93
N VAL A 449 6.72 -20.47 12.23
CA VAL A 449 5.64 -19.66 12.82
C VAL A 449 5.70 -18.22 12.32
N SER A 450 6.91 -17.63 12.24
CA SER A 450 7.09 -16.28 11.68
C SER A 450 6.64 -16.19 10.22
N ALA A 451 7.04 -17.16 9.38
CA ALA A 451 6.67 -17.21 7.98
C ALA A 451 5.15 -17.44 7.81
N GLY A 452 4.58 -18.36 8.61
CA GLY A 452 3.14 -18.65 8.63
C GLY A 452 2.29 -17.44 9.04
N HIS A 453 2.68 -16.71 10.09
CA HIS A 453 1.96 -15.50 10.53
C HIS A 453 1.96 -14.43 9.44
N ARG A 454 3.13 -14.15 8.82
CA ARG A 454 3.23 -13.17 7.73
C ARG A 454 2.36 -13.54 6.53
N ALA A 455 2.37 -14.80 6.12
CA ALA A 455 1.53 -15.30 5.04
C ALA A 455 0.04 -15.15 5.37
N PHE A 456 -0.34 -15.45 6.61
CA PHE A 456 -1.72 -15.31 7.07
C PHE A 456 -2.17 -13.86 7.10
N ALA A 457 -1.37 -12.95 7.67
CA ALA A 457 -1.68 -11.53 7.72
C ALA A 457 -1.75 -10.87 6.32
N GLY A 458 -1.00 -11.40 5.34
CA GLY A 458 -1.04 -10.97 3.95
C GLY A 458 -2.31 -11.36 3.18
N ARG A 459 -3.18 -12.19 3.75
CA ARG A 459 -4.44 -12.59 3.10
C ARG A 459 -5.41 -11.42 2.98
N ARG A 460 -6.25 -11.45 1.95
CA ARG A 460 -7.36 -10.51 1.82
C ARG A 460 -8.50 -10.90 2.75
N SER A 461 -9.12 -9.91 3.40
CA SER A 461 -10.31 -10.12 4.22
C SER A 461 -11.55 -10.39 3.37
N LEU A 462 -12.44 -11.22 3.89
CA LEU A 462 -13.74 -11.50 3.29
C LEU A 462 -14.75 -10.39 3.60
N LEU A 463 -15.73 -10.20 2.72
CA LEU A 463 -16.96 -9.50 3.06
C LEU A 463 -17.78 -10.41 3.96
N LEU A 464 -18.03 -9.98 5.19
CA LEU A 464 -18.78 -10.72 6.18
C LEU A 464 -20.05 -9.96 6.55
N LEU A 465 -21.15 -10.70 6.62
CA LEU A 465 -22.47 -10.24 7.02
C LEU A 465 -22.93 -11.03 8.25
N ASP A 466 -24.10 -10.69 8.79
CA ASP A 466 -24.73 -11.34 9.95
C ASP A 466 -23.80 -11.43 11.18
N TYR A 467 -22.99 -10.38 11.37
CA TYR A 467 -22.03 -10.24 12.47
C TYR A 467 -20.93 -11.31 12.51
N ALA A 468 -20.68 -11.99 11.40
CA ALA A 468 -19.59 -12.95 11.28
C ALA A 468 -18.21 -12.29 11.43
N HIS A 469 -17.23 -13.05 11.92
CA HIS A 469 -15.85 -12.60 12.11
C HIS A 469 -14.88 -13.28 11.13
N GLN A 470 -13.78 -12.61 10.80
CA GLN A 470 -12.74 -13.22 9.96
C GLN A 470 -12.15 -14.46 10.65
N VAL A 471 -11.73 -15.44 9.86
CA VAL A 471 -10.92 -16.57 10.34
C VAL A 471 -9.66 -16.01 11.00
N ARG A 472 -9.28 -16.55 12.15
CA ARG A 472 -8.12 -16.17 12.96
C ARG A 472 -6.97 -17.15 12.77
N ALA A 473 -5.75 -16.73 13.09
CA ALA A 473 -4.55 -17.54 12.85
C ALA A 473 -4.60 -18.84 13.66
N GLU A 474 -5.11 -18.74 14.89
CA GLU A 474 -5.24 -19.84 15.84
C GLU A 474 -6.34 -20.84 15.44
N GLU A 475 -7.11 -20.58 14.38
CA GLU A 475 -8.07 -21.52 13.82
C GLU A 475 -7.44 -22.44 12.77
N LEU A 476 -6.23 -22.13 12.28
CA LEU A 476 -5.53 -22.92 11.28
C LEU A 476 -5.04 -24.25 11.88
N PRO A 477 -5.26 -25.41 11.23
CA PRO A 477 -4.91 -26.72 11.77
C PRO A 477 -3.44 -26.86 12.20
N TRP A 478 -2.51 -26.36 11.38
CA TRP A 478 -1.07 -26.44 11.67
C TRP A 478 -0.62 -25.46 12.76
N VAL A 479 -1.26 -24.28 12.88
CA VAL A 479 -1.00 -23.34 13.99
C VAL A 479 -1.50 -23.93 15.30
N ARG A 480 -2.70 -24.53 15.30
CA ARG A 480 -3.25 -25.24 16.47
C ARG A 480 -2.36 -26.40 16.91
N ALA A 481 -1.83 -27.16 15.95
CA ALA A 481 -0.98 -28.32 16.24
C ALA A 481 0.32 -27.94 16.96
N VAL A 482 0.87 -26.74 16.70
CA VAL A 482 2.09 -26.24 17.38
C VAL A 482 1.81 -25.38 18.61
N GLY A 483 0.54 -25.05 18.88
CA GLY A 483 0.12 -24.25 20.04
C GLY A 483 0.66 -24.74 21.40
N PRO A 484 0.65 -26.06 21.71
CA PRO A 484 1.19 -26.59 22.95
C PRO A 484 2.70 -26.38 23.16
N TYR A 485 3.46 -26.10 22.10
CA TYR A 485 4.92 -25.90 22.15
C TYR A 485 5.33 -24.43 22.28
N ARG A 486 4.38 -23.58 22.64
CA ARG A 486 4.68 -22.22 23.06
C ARG A 486 5.33 -22.27 24.44
N SER A 487 6.45 -21.58 24.61
CA SER A 487 7.08 -21.41 25.91
C SER A 487 6.10 -20.71 26.86
N GLY A 488 5.87 -21.29 28.03
CA GLY A 488 5.20 -20.61 29.14
C GLY A 488 6.08 -19.54 29.82
N ASP A 489 7.24 -19.22 29.24
CA ASP A 489 8.19 -18.25 29.78
C ASP A 489 7.55 -16.85 29.84
N PRO A 490 7.53 -16.21 31.02
CA PRO A 490 7.10 -14.81 31.17
C PRO A 490 7.79 -13.85 30.17
N ALA A 491 9.03 -14.13 29.76
CA ALA A 491 9.74 -13.29 28.78
C ALA A 491 9.05 -13.27 27.41
N ALA A 492 8.48 -14.39 26.96
CA ALA A 492 7.76 -14.48 25.69
C ALA A 492 6.42 -13.71 25.74
N GLN A 493 5.70 -13.80 26.85
CA GLN A 493 4.47 -13.01 27.06
C GLN A 493 4.79 -11.51 27.10
N GLN A 494 5.88 -11.15 27.78
CA GLN A 494 6.36 -9.77 27.86
C GLN A 494 6.75 -9.22 26.48
N SER A 495 7.33 -10.04 25.60
CA SER A 495 7.64 -9.65 24.21
C SER A 495 6.37 -9.32 23.41
N GLY A 496 5.31 -10.11 23.55
CA GLY A 496 4.01 -9.82 22.93
C GLY A 496 3.38 -8.52 23.42
N LEU A 497 3.42 -8.27 24.74
CA LEU A 497 2.96 -7.01 25.33
C LEU A 497 3.80 -5.81 24.90
N ALA A 498 5.12 -5.98 24.79
CA ALA A 498 6.02 -4.93 24.31
C ALA A 498 5.72 -4.57 22.85
N ALA A 499 5.49 -5.56 21.98
CA ALA A 499 5.09 -5.33 20.60
C ALA A 499 3.72 -4.64 20.51
N LEU A 500 2.76 -5.04 21.35
CA LEU A 500 1.43 -4.41 21.45
C LEU A 500 1.53 -2.93 21.86
N ARG A 501 2.31 -2.63 22.90
CA ARG A 501 2.55 -1.26 23.39
C ARG A 501 3.23 -0.42 22.34
N ARG A 502 4.34 -0.90 21.77
CA ARG A 502 5.11 -0.21 20.71
C ARG A 502 4.23 0.15 19.51
N LEU A 503 3.43 -0.80 19.00
CA LEU A 503 2.49 -0.53 17.90
C LEU A 503 1.40 0.48 18.30
N GLY A 504 0.89 0.38 19.52
CA GLY A 504 -0.09 1.32 20.07
C GLY A 504 0.45 2.75 20.20
N GLU A 505 1.67 2.91 20.73
CA GLU A 505 2.34 4.21 20.89
C GLU A 505 2.55 4.91 19.55
N LEU A 506 3.04 4.18 18.54
CA LEU A 506 3.19 4.70 17.18
C LEU A 506 1.84 5.08 16.56
N ALA A 507 0.83 4.23 16.72
CA ALA A 507 -0.48 4.46 16.14
C ALA A 507 -1.15 5.71 16.74
N VAL A 508 -1.03 5.91 18.05
CA VAL A 508 -1.64 7.03 18.77
C VAL A 508 -0.84 8.33 18.59
N GLY A 509 0.50 8.27 18.66
CA GLY A 509 1.36 9.44 18.65
C GLY A 509 1.65 10.01 17.25
N THR A 510 1.74 9.16 16.22
CA THR A 510 2.27 9.57 14.90
C THR A 510 1.20 9.91 13.88
N PHE A 511 -0.01 9.33 13.98
CA PHE A 511 -1.01 9.39 12.90
C PHE A 511 -2.35 10.03 13.32
N PRO A 512 -2.36 11.26 13.85
CA PRO A 512 -3.62 11.95 14.16
C PRO A 512 -4.51 12.09 12.91
N GLY A 513 -5.82 12.07 13.11
CA GLY A 513 -6.82 12.15 12.04
C GLY A 513 -7.02 10.87 11.23
N THR A 514 -6.35 9.78 11.60
CA THR A 514 -6.49 8.47 10.94
C THR A 514 -7.12 7.47 11.90
N ILE A 515 -8.32 7.00 11.56
CA ILE A 515 -8.97 5.88 12.25
C ILE A 515 -8.04 4.65 12.14
N LEU A 516 -7.87 3.90 13.22
CA LEU A 516 -7.00 2.72 13.22
C LEU A 516 -7.46 1.74 12.13
N PRO A 517 -6.60 1.38 11.16
CA PRO A 517 -7.00 0.46 10.11
C PRO A 517 -7.35 -0.92 10.68
N ASN A 518 -8.39 -1.56 10.13
CA ASN A 518 -8.80 -2.91 10.56
C ASN A 518 -7.68 -3.97 10.53
N PRO A 519 -6.72 -3.95 9.58
CA PRO A 519 -5.57 -4.85 9.65
C PRO A 519 -4.69 -4.60 10.90
N LEU A 520 -4.46 -3.34 11.27
CA LEU A 520 -3.71 -3.00 12.48
C LEU A 520 -4.48 -3.43 13.74
N ILE A 521 -5.80 -3.18 13.79
CA ILE A 521 -6.66 -3.66 14.88
C ILE A 521 -6.59 -5.18 15.04
N SER A 522 -6.55 -5.92 13.92
CA SER A 522 -6.45 -7.38 13.94
C SER A 522 -5.13 -7.86 14.56
N GLU A 523 -4.01 -7.20 14.24
CA GLU A 523 -2.70 -7.48 14.84
C GLU A 523 -2.66 -7.12 16.33
N LEU A 524 -3.16 -5.95 16.73
CA LEU A 524 -3.26 -5.53 18.14
C LEU A 524 -4.09 -6.53 18.96
N ALA A 525 -5.25 -6.95 18.42
CA ALA A 525 -6.11 -7.94 19.07
C ALA A 525 -5.46 -9.33 19.14
N GLY A 526 -4.69 -9.72 18.12
CA GLY A 526 -3.90 -10.96 18.12
C GLY A 526 -2.83 -10.95 19.20
N LEU A 527 -2.03 -9.88 19.28
CA LEU A 527 -1.01 -9.71 20.31
C LEU A 527 -1.61 -9.70 21.72
N ALA A 528 -2.72 -8.99 21.93
CA ALA A 528 -3.40 -8.94 23.22
C ALA A 528 -3.89 -10.33 23.68
N ARG A 529 -4.54 -11.10 22.79
CA ARG A 529 -4.97 -12.48 23.11
C ARG A 529 -3.81 -13.40 23.47
N ARG A 530 -2.65 -13.25 22.81
CA ARG A 530 -1.45 -14.06 23.12
C ARG A 530 -0.85 -13.70 24.48
N ALA A 531 -1.02 -12.47 24.92
CA ALA A 531 -0.68 -12.00 26.26
C ALA A 531 -1.79 -12.25 27.29
N ASP A 532 -2.69 -13.20 27.02
CA ASP A 532 -3.84 -13.56 27.86
C ASP A 532 -4.75 -12.39 28.26
N SER A 533 -4.72 -11.33 27.44
CA SER A 533 -5.49 -10.10 27.63
C SER A 533 -6.50 -10.00 26.50
N ALA A 534 -7.69 -10.59 26.69
CA ALA A 534 -8.78 -10.55 25.70
C ALA A 534 -9.42 -9.15 25.64
N LEU A 535 -8.71 -8.18 25.06
CA LEU A 535 -9.15 -6.79 24.98
C LEU A 535 -10.17 -6.58 23.84
N PRO A 536 -11.23 -5.77 24.07
CA PRO A 536 -12.32 -5.60 23.13
C PRO A 536 -12.00 -4.57 22.03
N PHE A 537 -11.00 -4.85 21.19
CA PHE A 537 -10.70 -3.96 20.06
C PHE A 537 -11.83 -3.95 19.02
N THR A 538 -12.34 -2.76 18.71
CA THR A 538 -13.47 -2.51 17.80
C THR A 538 -12.99 -2.12 16.40
N GLU A 539 -13.58 -2.72 15.36
CA GLU A 539 -13.26 -2.43 13.96
C GLU A 539 -13.89 -1.10 13.46
N GLU A 540 -13.27 -0.48 12.46
CA GLU A 540 -13.94 0.53 11.65
C GLU A 540 -15.01 -0.17 10.80
N LEU A 541 -16.28 0.18 11.08
CA LEU A 541 -17.43 -0.34 10.35
C LEU A 541 -17.70 0.47 9.09
N ALA A 542 -18.00 -0.22 8.00
CA ALA A 542 -18.38 0.40 6.74
C ALA A 542 -19.89 0.73 6.72
N ALA A 543 -20.21 2.01 6.50
CA ALA A 543 -21.57 2.53 6.64
C ALA A 543 -22.56 2.02 5.57
N ASP A 544 -22.07 1.61 4.41
CA ASP A 544 -22.83 1.05 3.29
C ASP A 544 -23.30 -0.41 3.54
N ILE A 545 -22.61 -1.15 4.40
CA ILE A 545 -22.95 -2.54 4.78
C ILE A 545 -23.34 -2.67 6.27
N PHE A 546 -23.56 -1.55 6.95
CA PHE A 546 -23.91 -1.55 8.36
C PHE A 546 -25.32 -2.13 8.59
N MET A 547 -25.39 -3.18 9.42
CA MET A 547 -26.62 -3.95 9.67
C MET A 547 -27.51 -3.34 10.77
N GLY A 548 -27.17 -2.15 11.27
CA GLY A 548 -27.99 -1.40 12.22
C GLY A 548 -27.74 -1.72 13.70
N GLY A 549 -26.78 -2.58 14.03
CA GLY A 549 -26.43 -2.93 15.42
C GLY A 549 -24.95 -3.17 15.63
N PHE A 550 -24.55 -3.36 16.89
CA PHE A 550 -23.18 -3.62 17.31
C PHE A 550 -23.10 -4.91 18.14
N THR A 551 -21.98 -5.62 18.05
CA THR A 551 -21.72 -6.81 18.88
C THR A 551 -21.41 -6.43 20.34
N PRO A 552 -21.57 -7.33 21.32
CA PRO A 552 -21.21 -7.11 22.74
C PRO A 552 -19.83 -6.49 22.96
N LYS A 553 -18.86 -6.84 22.11
CA LYS A 553 -17.51 -6.25 22.12
C LYS A 553 -17.49 -4.71 22.12
N PHE A 554 -18.41 -4.04 21.41
CA PHE A 554 -18.47 -2.57 21.39
C PHE A 554 -18.95 -2.00 22.74
N ALA A 555 -19.88 -2.68 23.41
CA ALA A 555 -20.31 -2.30 24.75
C ALA A 555 -19.18 -2.47 25.77
N ALA A 556 -18.44 -3.59 25.70
CA ALA A 556 -17.26 -3.83 26.54
C ALA A 556 -16.18 -2.74 26.35
N ALA A 557 -15.89 -2.36 25.09
CA ALA A 557 -14.95 -1.28 24.80
C ALA A 557 -15.42 0.09 25.33
N ALA A 558 -16.74 0.36 25.27
CA ALA A 558 -17.31 1.58 25.84
C ALA A 558 -17.28 1.57 27.38
N GLY A 559 -17.40 0.40 28.01
CA GLY A 559 -17.16 0.25 29.46
C GLY A 559 -15.74 0.63 29.84
N ILE A 560 -14.72 0.17 29.10
CA ILE A 560 -13.32 0.58 29.34
C ILE A 560 -13.16 2.09 29.19
N ALA A 561 -13.80 2.70 28.18
CA ALA A 561 -13.78 4.16 28.01
C ALA A 561 -14.45 4.89 29.19
N ALA A 562 -15.57 4.37 29.69
CA ALA A 562 -16.27 4.93 30.85
C ALA A 562 -15.39 4.94 32.10
N GLY A 563 -14.74 3.82 32.42
CA GLY A 563 -13.84 3.74 33.57
C GLY A 563 -12.63 4.67 33.50
N LEU A 564 -12.17 5.04 32.30
CA LEU A 564 -11.05 5.96 32.10
C LEU A 564 -11.47 7.43 32.04
N LEU A 565 -12.66 7.73 31.53
CA LEU A 565 -13.05 9.08 31.10
C LEU A 565 -14.22 9.68 31.88
N GLU A 566 -14.80 8.98 32.85
CA GLU A 566 -15.79 9.55 33.78
C GLU A 566 -15.22 10.79 34.49
N GLY A 567 -16.00 11.87 34.54
CA GLY A 567 -15.63 13.17 35.09
C GLY A 567 -14.69 14.01 34.22
N THR A 568 -14.26 13.53 33.05
CA THR A 568 -13.23 14.22 32.24
C THR A 568 -13.81 15.23 31.25
N LEU A 569 -12.92 15.98 30.58
CA LEU A 569 -13.30 16.89 29.49
C LEU A 569 -14.02 16.15 28.35
N TYR A 570 -13.64 14.91 28.05
CA TYR A 570 -14.24 14.12 26.98
C TYR A 570 -15.72 13.86 27.23
N GLU A 571 -16.07 13.47 28.46
CA GLU A 571 -17.46 13.23 28.87
C GLU A 571 -18.31 14.50 28.67
N ARG A 572 -17.82 15.63 29.16
CA ARG A 572 -18.52 16.94 29.07
C ARG A 572 -18.67 17.41 27.63
N TYR A 573 -17.61 17.34 26.83
CA TYR A 573 -17.62 17.82 25.44
C TYR A 573 -18.59 17.01 24.57
N PHE A 574 -18.62 15.69 24.72
CA PHE A 574 -19.53 14.83 23.95
C PHE A 574 -20.89 14.62 24.61
N GLY A 575 -21.13 15.13 25.82
CA GLY A 575 -22.36 14.95 26.59
C GLY A 575 -22.68 13.47 26.76
N ILE A 576 -21.74 12.71 27.34
CA ILE A 576 -21.88 11.27 27.60
C ILE A 576 -22.27 11.09 29.06
N ASP A 577 -23.12 10.09 29.35
CA ASP A 577 -23.38 9.60 30.71
C ASP A 577 -22.54 8.34 30.91
N TYR A 578 -21.31 8.48 31.42
CA TYR A 578 -20.42 7.33 31.52
C TYR A 578 -20.83 6.35 32.62
N ALA A 579 -21.47 6.81 33.68
CA ALA A 579 -22.07 5.93 34.69
C ALA A 579 -23.12 4.99 34.07
N GLY A 580 -24.00 5.53 33.23
CA GLY A 580 -24.98 4.75 32.46
C GLY A 580 -24.34 3.80 31.45
N VAL A 581 -23.28 4.24 30.75
CA VAL A 581 -22.52 3.41 29.80
C VAL A 581 -21.82 2.24 30.51
N TRP A 582 -21.21 2.46 31.67
CA TRP A 582 -20.58 1.42 32.47
C TRP A 582 -21.60 0.36 32.89
N ALA A 583 -22.74 0.77 33.45
CA ALA A 583 -23.79 -0.15 33.85
C ALA A 583 -24.34 -0.96 32.66
N LEU A 584 -24.46 -0.33 31.48
CA LEU A 584 -24.87 -1.00 30.24
C LEU A 584 -23.83 -2.03 29.78
N ALA A 585 -22.55 -1.70 29.84
CA ALA A 585 -21.47 -2.60 29.44
C ALA A 585 -21.47 -3.89 30.28
N GLN A 586 -21.68 -3.78 31.60
CA GLN A 586 -21.77 -4.93 32.50
C GLN A 586 -22.93 -5.86 32.12
N ARG A 587 -24.13 -5.32 31.83
CA ARG A 587 -25.27 -6.13 31.37
C ARG A 587 -25.02 -6.79 30.02
N ALA A 588 -24.40 -6.07 29.08
CA ALA A 588 -24.07 -6.62 27.77
C ALA A 588 -23.07 -7.78 27.84
N GLU A 589 -22.18 -7.76 28.84
CA GLU A 589 -21.25 -8.85 29.10
C GLU A 589 -21.96 -10.10 29.65
N GLU A 590 -22.92 -9.92 30.57
CA GLU A 590 -23.77 -11.02 31.07
C GLU A 590 -24.61 -11.66 29.95
N ASP A 591 -25.04 -10.87 28.97
CA ASP A 591 -25.85 -11.32 27.83
C ASP A 591 -25.06 -11.82 26.62
N ARG A 592 -23.71 -11.78 26.65
CA ARG A 592 -22.87 -12.04 25.48
C ARG A 592 -23.05 -13.44 24.87
N GLU A 593 -23.44 -14.42 25.68
CA GLU A 593 -23.70 -15.80 25.25
C GLU A 593 -25.11 -15.98 24.66
N ARG A 594 -26.04 -15.10 25.03
CA ARG A 594 -27.46 -15.16 24.62
C ARG A 594 -27.75 -14.36 23.35
N SER A 595 -26.93 -13.36 23.03
CA SER A 595 -27.14 -12.47 21.89
C SER A 595 -25.85 -12.06 21.20
N VAL A 596 -25.85 -12.18 19.87
CA VAL A 596 -24.76 -11.69 19.00
C VAL A 596 -24.77 -10.16 18.88
N VAL A 597 -25.88 -9.51 19.28
CA VAL A 597 -26.06 -8.05 19.19
C VAL A 597 -26.31 -7.44 20.57
N ALA A 598 -25.56 -6.40 20.90
CA ALA A 598 -25.80 -5.55 22.07
C ALA A 598 -26.92 -4.55 21.76
N ARG A 599 -28.17 -4.96 22.03
CA ARG A 599 -29.37 -4.17 21.67
C ARG A 599 -29.39 -2.80 22.37
N GLU A 600 -29.19 -2.76 23.68
CA GLU A 600 -29.18 -1.51 24.46
C GLU A 600 -28.10 -0.53 23.97
N PHE A 601 -26.88 -1.04 23.72
CA PHE A 601 -25.78 -0.22 23.19
C PHE A 601 -26.12 0.36 21.81
N SER A 602 -26.72 -0.47 20.95
CA SER A 602 -27.14 -0.07 19.61
C SER A 602 -28.23 1.00 19.65
N GLU A 603 -29.17 0.91 20.58
CA GLU A 603 -30.21 1.92 20.80
C GLU A 603 -29.64 3.22 21.35
N LEU A 604 -28.67 3.16 22.28
CA LEU A 604 -27.97 4.33 22.78
C LEU A 604 -27.29 5.09 21.63
N CYS A 605 -26.56 4.38 20.75
CA CYS A 605 -25.93 4.99 19.58
C CYS A 605 -26.96 5.65 18.65
N ARG A 606 -28.11 5.00 18.40
CA ARG A 606 -29.19 5.57 17.59
C ARG A 606 -29.80 6.82 18.20
N ARG A 607 -30.10 6.82 19.50
CA ARG A 607 -30.64 7.99 20.21
C ARG A 607 -29.67 9.16 20.12
N ARG A 608 -28.39 8.92 20.38
CA ARG A 608 -27.33 9.94 20.27
C ARG A 608 -27.14 10.47 18.85
N ALA A 609 -27.43 9.66 17.83
CA ALA A 609 -27.41 10.07 16.43
C ALA A 609 -28.68 10.82 15.99
N GLY A 610 -29.62 11.10 16.91
CA GLY A 610 -30.87 11.81 16.62
C GLY A 610 -31.97 10.94 16.01
N SER A 611 -31.93 9.62 16.23
CA SER A 611 -32.93 8.66 15.72
C SER A 611 -33.26 8.83 14.22
N PRO A 612 -32.25 8.75 13.33
CA PRO A 612 -32.46 9.07 11.92
C PRO A 612 -33.52 8.17 11.28
N ALA A 613 -34.55 8.79 10.70
CA ALA A 613 -35.76 8.10 10.23
C ALA A 613 -35.57 7.19 9.00
N ARG A 614 -34.44 7.28 8.27
CA ARG A 614 -34.24 6.56 7.00
C ARG A 614 -33.41 5.29 7.18
N ARG A 615 -34.07 4.12 7.17
CA ARG A 615 -33.39 2.83 6.97
C ARG A 615 -32.71 2.81 5.58
N GLY A 616 -31.46 2.35 5.51
CA GLY A 616 -30.70 2.20 4.26
C GLY A 616 -29.92 3.43 3.78
N SER A 617 -29.88 4.54 4.52
CA SER A 617 -29.05 5.70 4.17
C SER A 617 -27.62 5.53 4.70
N VAL A 618 -26.62 5.53 3.81
CA VAL A 618 -25.18 5.47 4.17
C VAL A 618 -24.81 6.60 5.14
N ALA A 619 -25.34 7.80 4.92
CA ALA A 619 -25.09 8.94 5.80
C ALA A 619 -25.69 8.76 7.19
N ALA A 620 -26.91 8.20 7.28
CA ALA A 620 -27.55 7.91 8.57
C ALA A 620 -26.86 6.76 9.32
N ASN A 621 -26.42 5.73 8.61
CA ASN A 621 -25.60 4.67 9.19
C ASN A 621 -24.28 5.24 9.73
N GLY A 622 -23.66 6.13 8.97
CA GLY A 622 -22.43 6.82 9.37
C GLY A 622 -22.58 7.64 10.66
N THR A 623 -23.70 8.36 10.86
CA THR A 623 -23.92 9.09 12.13
C THR A 623 -24.07 8.15 13.33
N VAL A 624 -24.71 6.99 13.18
CA VAL A 624 -24.83 5.97 14.24
C VAL A 624 -23.47 5.34 14.55
N ILE A 625 -22.69 4.99 13.51
CA ILE A 625 -21.32 4.45 13.66
C ILE A 625 -20.42 5.48 14.36
N GLU A 626 -20.55 6.76 14.02
CA GLU A 626 -19.77 7.82 14.66
C GLU A 626 -20.04 7.92 16.16
N GLN A 627 -21.28 7.72 16.61
CA GLN A 627 -21.60 7.69 18.04
C GLN A 627 -20.96 6.49 18.75
N ALA A 628 -20.94 5.31 18.12
CA ALA A 628 -20.22 4.17 18.68
C ALA A 628 -18.71 4.44 18.76
N GLN A 629 -18.12 5.09 17.76
CA GLN A 629 -16.70 5.51 17.79
C GLN A 629 -16.42 6.50 18.92
N ILE A 630 -17.35 7.40 19.24
CA ILE A 630 -17.21 8.33 20.36
C ILE A 630 -17.29 7.58 21.69
N LEU A 631 -18.33 6.76 21.89
CA LEU A 631 -18.53 6.02 23.15
C LEU A 631 -17.41 5.02 23.45
N THR A 632 -16.82 4.44 22.40
CA THR A 632 -15.70 3.49 22.53
C THR A 632 -14.33 4.16 22.45
N THR A 633 -14.29 5.48 22.21
CA THR A 633 -13.10 6.25 21.81
C THR A 633 -12.34 5.66 20.61
N HIS A 634 -13.00 4.76 19.88
CA HIS A 634 -12.43 3.91 18.84
C HIS A 634 -11.04 3.35 19.20
N ASN A 635 -11.01 2.64 20.33
CA ASN A 635 -9.85 1.93 20.91
C ASN A 635 -8.79 2.80 21.60
N LEU A 636 -8.89 4.14 21.62
CA LEU A 636 -7.92 4.98 22.34
C LEU A 636 -7.89 4.67 23.84
N ALA A 637 -9.04 4.50 24.49
CA ALA A 637 -9.13 4.12 25.90
C ALA A 637 -8.63 2.69 26.16
N VAL A 638 -8.85 1.76 25.22
CA VAL A 638 -8.31 0.38 25.31
C VAL A 638 -6.78 0.40 25.27
N LEU A 639 -6.20 1.25 24.42
CA LEU A 639 -4.75 1.44 24.33
C LEU A 639 -4.18 2.19 25.55
N ALA A 640 -4.79 3.31 25.94
CA ALA A 640 -4.28 4.14 27.04
C ALA A 640 -4.44 3.49 28.42
N GLY A 641 -5.56 2.80 28.66
CA GLY A 641 -5.87 2.16 29.93
C GLY A 641 -5.24 0.76 30.03
N PRO A 642 -5.95 -0.32 29.64
CA PRO A 642 -5.47 -1.69 29.83
C PRO A 642 -4.10 -2.01 29.20
N VAL A 643 -3.80 -1.48 28.01
CA VAL A 643 -2.48 -1.71 27.37
C VAL A 643 -1.39 -0.84 28.00
N GLY A 644 -1.74 0.35 28.51
CA GLY A 644 -0.82 1.31 29.12
C GLY A 644 0.02 2.12 28.12
N VAL A 645 -0.54 2.40 26.93
CA VAL A 645 0.11 3.23 25.91
C VAL A 645 0.19 4.68 26.35
N VAL A 646 1.39 5.26 26.24
CA VAL A 646 1.62 6.71 26.41
C VAL A 646 2.34 7.24 25.16
N PRO A 647 1.81 8.25 24.45
CA PRO A 647 2.45 8.79 23.26
C PRO A 647 3.86 9.31 23.56
N THR A 648 4.79 9.12 22.63
CA THR A 648 6.12 9.74 22.69
C THR A 648 5.96 11.26 22.74
N GLY A 649 6.54 11.91 23.76
CA GLY A 649 6.37 13.36 24.01
C GLY A 649 5.15 13.72 24.88
N GLY A 650 4.35 12.74 25.33
CA GLY A 650 3.25 12.93 26.26
C GLY A 650 1.92 13.33 25.60
N TRP A 651 0.86 13.37 26.43
CA TRP A 651 -0.50 13.65 25.98
C TRP A 651 -0.68 15.07 25.43
N SER A 652 0.03 16.07 25.97
CA SER A 652 -0.02 17.46 25.49
C SER A 652 0.56 17.62 24.09
N ALA A 653 1.68 16.95 23.78
CA ALA A 653 2.25 16.93 22.43
C ALA A 653 1.31 16.22 21.43
N ALA A 654 0.72 15.09 21.84
CA ALA A 654 -0.27 14.38 21.02
C ALA A 654 -1.53 15.23 20.75
N ALA A 655 -2.01 15.98 21.76
CA ALA A 655 -3.12 16.91 21.63
C ALA A 655 -2.81 18.01 20.58
N LEU A 656 -1.64 18.66 20.66
CA LEU A 656 -1.22 19.68 19.69
C LEU A 656 -1.04 19.11 18.27
N GLY A 657 -0.51 17.90 18.14
CA GLY A 657 -0.40 17.19 16.85
C GLY A 657 -1.78 16.92 16.24
N ALA A 658 -2.75 16.52 17.06
CA ALA A 658 -4.13 16.29 16.66
C ALA A 658 -4.82 17.59 16.23
N PHE A 659 -4.64 18.69 16.98
CA PHE A 659 -5.14 20.02 16.59
C PHE A 659 -4.54 20.50 15.26
N THR A 660 -3.21 20.43 15.12
CA THR A 660 -2.51 20.82 13.89
C THR A 660 -3.04 20.04 12.68
N THR A 661 -3.34 18.76 12.86
CA THR A 661 -3.92 17.93 11.81
C THR A 661 -5.36 18.31 11.49
N ALA A 662 -6.21 18.54 12.50
CA ALA A 662 -7.56 19.03 12.29
C ALA A 662 -7.56 20.35 11.52
N ARG A 663 -6.72 21.32 11.92
CA ARG A 663 -6.53 22.61 11.22
C ARG A 663 -6.12 22.43 9.76
N ARG A 664 -5.11 21.60 9.50
CA ARG A 664 -4.64 21.30 8.13
C ARG A 664 -5.74 20.69 7.27
N LEU A 665 -6.49 19.72 7.81
CA LEU A 665 -7.54 19.02 7.08
C LEU A 665 -8.75 19.94 6.81
N VAL A 666 -9.12 20.81 7.75
CA VAL A 666 -10.16 21.82 7.54
C VAL A 666 -9.77 22.76 6.40
N ALA A 667 -8.54 23.27 6.39
CA ALA A 667 -8.04 24.13 5.30
C ALA A 667 -7.99 23.40 3.95
N LEU A 668 -7.65 22.11 3.95
CA LEU A 668 -7.68 21.29 2.73
C LEU A 668 -9.11 21.07 2.23
N ALA A 669 -10.07 20.84 3.12
CA ALA A 669 -11.47 20.63 2.75
C ALA A 669 -12.06 21.82 1.97
N GLU A 670 -11.62 23.04 2.23
CA GLU A 670 -12.08 24.24 1.48
C GLU A 670 -11.73 24.20 -0.01
N ARG A 671 -10.65 23.50 -0.36
CA ARG A 671 -10.08 23.48 -1.72
C ARG A 671 -10.51 22.25 -2.52
N LEU A 672 -11.12 21.27 -1.86
CA LEU A 672 -11.46 20.00 -2.49
C LEU A 672 -12.89 20.01 -3.06
N PRO A 673 -13.11 19.47 -4.27
CA PRO A 673 -14.44 19.34 -4.85
C PRO A 673 -15.33 18.34 -4.09
N ARG A 674 -14.74 17.43 -3.31
CA ARG A 674 -15.43 16.42 -2.50
C ARG A 674 -14.86 16.39 -1.07
N PRO A 675 -15.26 17.34 -0.21
CA PRO A 675 -14.59 17.59 1.07
C PRO A 675 -14.96 16.62 2.19
N LEU A 676 -16.10 15.93 2.11
CA LEU A 676 -16.65 15.14 3.23
C LEU A 676 -15.69 14.08 3.82
N PRO A 677 -14.92 13.30 3.04
CA PRO A 677 -13.94 12.38 3.61
C PRO A 677 -12.86 13.08 4.44
N VAL A 678 -12.43 14.26 4.00
CA VAL A 678 -11.43 15.07 4.72
C VAL A 678 -12.04 15.69 5.98
N VAL A 679 -13.31 16.10 5.93
CA VAL A 679 -14.06 16.55 7.13
C VAL A 679 -14.19 15.43 8.16
N LYS A 680 -14.48 14.19 7.73
CA LYS A 680 -14.50 13.01 8.62
C LYS A 680 -13.17 12.84 9.36
N ASN A 681 -12.06 12.93 8.64
CA ASN A 681 -10.71 12.80 9.22
C ASN A 681 -10.38 13.98 10.14
N ALA A 682 -10.80 15.20 9.80
CA ALA A 682 -10.64 16.37 10.67
C ALA A 682 -11.41 16.23 11.99
N ALA A 683 -12.65 15.75 11.93
CA ALA A 683 -13.46 15.46 13.12
C ALA A 683 -12.84 14.32 13.95
N PHE A 684 -12.24 13.30 13.32
CA PHE A 684 -11.51 12.28 14.06
C PHE A 684 -10.24 12.82 14.74
N ALA A 685 -9.48 13.68 14.07
CA ALA A 685 -8.35 14.39 14.68
C ALA A 685 -8.82 15.24 15.87
N TRP A 686 -9.96 15.91 15.74
CA TRP A 686 -10.57 16.67 16.84
C TRP A 686 -10.98 15.76 18.02
N ARG A 687 -11.55 14.59 17.75
CA ARG A 687 -11.87 13.59 18.79
C ARG A 687 -10.63 13.12 19.54
N GLN A 688 -9.52 12.87 18.82
CA GLN A 688 -8.23 12.55 19.41
C GLN A 688 -7.70 13.70 20.28
N LEU A 689 -7.77 14.94 19.80
CA LEU A 689 -7.43 16.14 20.57
C LEU A 689 -8.16 16.17 21.92
N VAL A 690 -9.50 16.04 21.91
CA VAL A 690 -10.31 16.08 23.14
C VAL A 690 -9.97 14.92 24.07
N PHE A 691 -9.72 13.72 23.51
CA PHE A 691 -9.28 12.55 24.29
C PHE A 691 -7.93 12.81 24.97
N HIS A 692 -6.92 13.27 24.22
CA HIS A 692 -5.58 13.55 24.77
C HIS A 692 -5.62 14.64 25.84
N LEU A 693 -6.36 15.73 25.62
CA LEU A 693 -6.56 16.78 26.61
C LEU A 693 -7.20 16.25 27.91
N SER A 694 -8.06 15.24 27.82
CA SER A 694 -8.71 14.63 28.98
C SER A 694 -7.77 13.82 29.85
N LEU A 695 -6.61 13.42 29.31
CA LEU A 695 -5.55 12.70 30.02
C LEU A 695 -4.39 13.64 30.44
N CYS A 696 -4.46 14.92 30.08
CA CYS A 696 -3.47 15.91 30.49
C CYS A 696 -3.72 16.38 31.94
N PRO A 697 -2.65 16.71 32.69
CA PRO A 697 -2.78 17.52 33.89
C PRO A 697 -3.38 18.91 33.57
N PRO A 698 -4.08 19.57 34.53
CA PRO A 698 -4.77 20.85 34.29
C PRO A 698 -3.86 21.97 33.73
N GLN A 699 -2.60 22.02 34.15
CA GLN A 699 -1.64 23.03 33.67
C GLN A 699 -1.28 22.84 32.19
N GLU A 700 -1.03 21.59 31.78
CA GLU A 700 -0.76 21.26 30.38
C GLU A 700 -2.01 21.45 29.51
N GLN A 701 -3.18 21.09 30.04
CA GLN A 701 -4.46 21.33 29.38
C GLN A 701 -4.66 22.83 29.08
N ALA A 702 -4.41 23.70 30.07
CA ALA A 702 -4.51 25.15 29.90
C ALA A 702 -3.53 25.70 28.86
N ALA A 703 -2.29 25.20 28.84
CA ALA A 703 -1.29 25.59 27.85
C ALA A 703 -1.72 25.23 26.43
N VAL A 704 -2.19 24.00 26.21
CA VAL A 704 -2.66 23.56 24.89
C VAL A 704 -3.91 24.34 24.44
N LEU A 705 -4.85 24.63 25.35
CA LEU A 705 -6.03 25.44 25.03
C LEU A 705 -5.66 26.88 24.63
N ALA A 706 -4.65 27.47 25.26
CA ALA A 706 -4.16 28.80 24.87
C ALA A 706 -3.51 28.81 23.47
N GLU A 707 -2.84 27.73 23.08
CA GLU A 707 -2.33 27.55 21.71
C GLU A 707 -3.46 27.42 20.68
N ILE A 708 -4.48 26.62 20.99
CA ILE A 708 -5.66 26.43 20.14
C ILE A 708 -6.39 27.76 19.92
N GLU A 709 -6.58 28.54 20.98
CA GLU A 709 -7.24 29.84 20.88
C GLU A 709 -6.49 30.80 19.96
N ARG A 710 -5.15 30.73 19.95
CA ARG A 710 -4.30 31.61 19.14
C ARG A 710 -4.28 31.26 17.65
N ASP A 711 -4.33 29.98 17.29
CA ASP A 711 -4.05 29.49 15.93
C ASP A 711 -5.23 28.76 15.25
N HIS A 712 -6.45 28.81 15.82
CA HIS A 712 -7.59 28.16 15.17
C HIS A 712 -8.11 28.95 13.95
N PRO A 713 -8.41 28.28 12.82
CA PRO A 713 -9.02 28.93 11.67
C PRO A 713 -10.49 29.30 11.99
N PRO A 714 -11.07 30.33 11.35
CA PRO A 714 -12.44 30.77 11.61
C PRO A 714 -13.50 29.66 11.51
N ARG A 715 -13.30 28.70 10.58
CA ARG A 715 -14.21 27.55 10.45
C ARG A 715 -14.22 26.62 11.65
N LEU A 716 -13.16 26.58 12.46
CA LEU A 716 -13.11 25.80 13.70
C LEU A 716 -13.63 26.57 14.92
N ALA A 717 -13.90 27.89 14.81
CA ALA A 717 -14.35 28.69 15.95
C ALA A 717 -15.57 28.10 16.69
N PRO A 718 -16.62 27.57 16.02
CA PRO A 718 -17.73 26.93 16.73
C PRO A 718 -17.32 25.70 17.56
N ALA A 719 -16.35 24.92 17.07
CA ALA A 719 -15.84 23.75 17.77
C ALA A 719 -14.95 24.15 18.96
N VAL A 720 -14.13 25.19 18.79
CA VAL A 720 -13.30 25.79 19.84
C VAL A 720 -14.15 26.37 20.97
N ALA A 721 -15.20 27.13 20.63
CA ALA A 721 -16.15 27.65 21.61
C ALA A 721 -16.82 26.51 22.41
N GLY A 722 -17.20 25.41 21.74
CA GLY A 722 -17.67 24.21 22.42
C GLY A 722 -16.62 23.61 23.38
N LEU A 723 -15.35 23.58 22.98
CA LEU A 723 -14.26 23.06 23.82
C LEU A 723 -14.04 23.92 25.07
N GLN A 724 -14.11 25.24 24.93
CA GLN A 724 -14.04 26.20 26.03
C GLN A 724 -15.20 26.04 27.00
N LEU A 725 -16.42 25.90 26.48
CA LEU A 725 -17.62 25.66 27.29
C LEU A 725 -17.49 24.37 28.11
N ALA A 726 -17.04 23.28 27.49
CA ALA A 726 -16.79 22.01 28.17
C ALA A 726 -15.69 22.09 29.25
N THR A 727 -14.67 22.92 29.01
CA THR A 727 -13.59 23.16 29.98
C THR A 727 -14.08 23.97 31.18
N ALA A 728 -14.99 24.92 30.95
CA ALA A 728 -15.66 25.70 32.00
C ALA A 728 -16.73 24.91 32.78
N GLY A 729 -16.95 23.62 32.46
CA GLY A 729 -17.92 22.75 33.13
C GLY A 729 -19.31 22.74 32.49
N GLY A 730 -19.53 23.47 31.39
CA GLY A 730 -20.78 23.45 30.64
C GLY A 730 -20.94 22.23 29.73
N GLY A 731 -22.18 21.89 29.40
CA GLY A 731 -22.49 20.88 28.37
C GLY A 731 -22.44 21.50 26.97
N VAL A 732 -21.94 20.75 25.98
CA VAL A 732 -21.89 21.20 24.58
C VAL A 732 -22.97 20.47 23.80
N GLU A 733 -23.86 21.19 23.10
CA GLU A 733 -24.84 20.56 22.22
C GLU A 733 -24.31 20.38 20.78
N PRO A 734 -24.80 19.38 20.01
CA PRO A 734 -24.34 19.16 18.62
C PRO A 734 -24.51 20.39 17.71
N ASP A 735 -25.61 21.14 17.87
CA ASP A 735 -25.97 22.29 17.05
C ASP A 735 -26.11 23.60 17.86
N GLY A 736 -25.43 23.69 19.02
CA GLY A 736 -25.46 24.87 19.89
C GLY A 736 -25.06 26.17 19.19
N ALA A 737 -25.69 27.29 19.58
CA ALA A 737 -25.32 28.62 19.08
C ALA A 737 -24.02 29.14 19.72
N ASP A 738 -23.81 28.82 21.00
CA ASP A 738 -22.70 29.31 21.82
C ASP A 738 -21.44 28.41 21.77
N GLY A 739 -21.53 27.28 21.04
CA GLY A 739 -20.48 26.28 20.92
C GLY A 739 -21.04 24.94 20.42
N ARG A 740 -20.26 24.20 19.62
CA ARG A 740 -20.74 22.98 18.94
C ARG A 740 -19.79 21.80 19.07
N ARG A 741 -20.35 20.58 19.07
CA ARG A 741 -19.58 19.34 18.92
C ARG A 741 -19.09 19.22 17.47
N PHE A 742 -17.80 18.93 17.29
CA PHE A 742 -17.28 18.64 15.96
C PHE A 742 -17.46 17.15 15.62
N LEU A 743 -18.54 16.86 14.91
CA LEU A 743 -18.84 15.56 14.30
C LEU A 743 -18.49 15.58 12.81
N GLY A 744 -18.14 14.44 12.24
CA GLY A 744 -17.74 14.27 10.84
C GLY A 744 -18.85 13.74 9.93
N TRP A 745 -19.86 13.06 10.47
CA TRP A 745 -21.03 12.59 9.73
C TRP A 745 -22.24 13.52 9.92
N THR A 746 -23.05 13.64 8.87
CA THR A 746 -24.28 14.42 8.90
C THR A 746 -25.31 13.87 7.91
N VAL A 747 -26.60 14.04 8.22
CA VAL A 747 -27.71 13.79 7.30
C VAL A 747 -28.10 15.14 6.70
N GLY A 748 -27.31 15.62 5.73
CA GLY A 748 -27.52 16.91 5.07
C GLY A 748 -26.23 17.71 4.84
N PRO A 749 -26.33 19.04 4.64
CA PRO A 749 -25.16 19.91 4.51
C PRO A 749 -24.41 20.05 5.83
N HIS A 750 -23.13 19.70 5.82
CA HIS A 750 -22.24 19.82 6.97
C HIS A 750 -21.98 21.30 7.33
N TRP A 751 -22.12 21.68 8.60
CA TRP A 751 -21.99 23.08 9.05
C TRP A 751 -20.62 23.69 8.71
N LEU A 752 -19.54 22.92 8.84
CA LEU A 752 -18.17 23.33 8.45
C LEU A 752 -18.04 23.73 6.96
N LEU A 753 -18.96 23.27 6.11
CA LEU A 753 -18.94 23.54 4.66
C LEU A 753 -19.92 24.65 4.26
N ARG A 754 -20.73 25.16 5.19
CA ARG A 754 -21.59 26.31 4.94
C ARG A 754 -20.70 27.56 4.81
N ARG A 755 -21.04 28.41 3.85
CA ARG A 755 -20.33 29.67 3.59
C ARG A 755 -20.82 30.76 4.51
#